data_AF-A0A484MYD0-F1
#
_entry.id   AF-A0A484MYD0-F1
#
_cell.length_a   1.000
_cell.length_b   1.000
_cell.length_c   1.000
_cell.angle_alpha   90.00
_cell.angle_beta   90.00
_cell.angle_gamma   90.00
#
_symmetry.space_group_name_H-M   'P 1'
#
loop_
_entity.id
_entity.type
_entity.pdbx_description
1 polymer ?
#
loop_
_entity_poly.entity_id
_entity_poly.type
_entity_poly.pdbx_seq_one_letter_code
_entity_poly.pdbx_strand_id
1 'polypeptide(L)'
;MEMQMKQPSMFIFLCSPAIGHLVPTMEFAKLLLHKQNLLSITFLAMNPPFDDPKLASYFRSLVINSASIRLNVKTLSPNLAEMNSNPSNFLGLFIDSHGAQVRDHVKTMMGSRDFKVLGFIADVLCAGMTADVAEEFNLPYYVFYTSGAAALGLQLHLLSLAEENGGEATEHGGCGVDSDYLNVPTYVRPFPAKLLPSIMLDRNGGCDLILDLFRKIRNKAKGIIVNTFLELEPHAVKSLCGDHYSNSPPPVYTVGPVLNLRDLSAEEANSPNLGEEEDYIFPQSQNKYIFVYIQEFYFEKEEVYEWLDSQPESSVVFLCFGSVGFFPEEQLNEIAHALEDSKQRFVWAMRPPHEVSWLELFLRRTEGGQGKVVVSWAPQAAILGHPAVGGFVSHCGWNSILESIWFGKPIAAWPIYGEQQANAFHVVGEIGVGVDIKMDYKMEYPNKVSNTLVRAKEIEMGIESLMDPTNPIRLKAGEMKERSRLALMKALAHQPFCDGLPAEQAAFCGEALQGETEWKKAVVAVIKATIKKVKSAEYAARSIGSALPPTVPESDRENIDDKCHSGFEYALHNLRRSVKRIRSGVYARTDNVVYSAWAGIFECSGALNHFKVDMSVGPFKVQDEAEKAVGACHAAVTNALNAGGLTHFSEET
;
A
#
# COMPACT_ATOMS: atom_id res chain seq x y z
N MET A 1 -14.64 28.80 -35.73
CA MET A 1 -14.66 27.55 -34.94
C MET A 1 -14.56 27.99 -33.49
N GLU A 2 -15.70 28.11 -32.81
CA GLU A 2 -15.69 28.41 -31.37
C GLU A 2 -15.01 27.24 -30.64
N MET A 3 -13.92 27.51 -29.95
CA MET A 3 -13.39 26.59 -28.95
C MET A 3 -14.48 26.43 -27.89
N GLN A 4 -15.15 25.28 -27.86
CA GLN A 4 -15.97 24.89 -26.70
C GLN A 4 -15.03 24.81 -25.49
N MET A 5 -15.03 25.85 -24.66
CA MET A 5 -14.39 25.79 -23.35
C MET A 5 -15.15 24.77 -22.51
N LYS A 6 -14.54 23.61 -22.21
CA LYS A 6 -15.09 22.61 -21.30
C LYS A 6 -15.31 23.30 -19.93
N GLN A 7 -16.55 23.31 -19.45
CA GLN A 7 -16.90 23.87 -18.14
C GLN A 7 -16.10 23.14 -17.04
N PRO A 8 -15.53 23.87 -16.05
CA PRO A 8 -14.86 23.25 -14.91
C PRO A 8 -15.74 22.20 -14.23
N SER A 9 -15.14 21.10 -13.79
CA SER A 9 -15.87 19.99 -13.17
C SER A 9 -15.52 19.88 -11.69
N MET A 10 -16.45 19.37 -10.88
CA MET A 10 -16.28 19.25 -9.43
C MET A 10 -16.75 17.89 -8.90
N PHE A 11 -15.93 17.24 -8.08
CA PHE A 11 -16.39 16.15 -7.20
C PHE A 11 -16.62 16.64 -5.78
N ILE A 12 -17.58 16.02 -5.10
CA ILE A 12 -17.80 16.20 -3.67
C ILE A 12 -17.20 15.00 -2.95
N PHE A 13 -16.21 15.25 -2.09
CA PHE A 13 -15.66 14.22 -1.23
C PHE A 13 -16.34 14.31 0.14
N LEU A 14 -16.74 13.17 0.70
CA LEU A 14 -17.31 13.11 2.05
C LEU A 14 -16.53 12.08 2.86
N CYS A 15 -15.98 12.51 3.99
CA CYS A 15 -15.11 11.67 4.81
C CYS A 15 -15.59 11.59 6.26
N SER A 16 -15.56 10.37 6.80
CA SER A 16 -15.83 10.12 8.21
C SER A 16 -14.73 10.72 9.11
N PRO A 17 -15.03 11.00 10.39
CA PRO A 17 -14.15 11.71 11.31
C PRO A 17 -13.04 10.81 11.91
N ALA A 18 -12.55 9.81 11.17
CA ALA A 18 -11.52 8.89 11.63
C ALA A 18 -10.20 9.12 10.87
N ILE A 19 -9.07 9.20 11.58
CA ILE A 19 -7.75 9.47 10.96
C ILE A 19 -7.40 8.43 9.89
N GLY A 20 -7.71 7.15 10.15
CA GLY A 20 -7.52 6.07 9.18
C GLY A 20 -8.39 6.18 7.92
N HIS A 21 -9.38 7.06 7.90
CA HIS A 21 -10.21 7.34 6.73
C HIS A 21 -9.83 8.70 6.11
N LEU A 22 -9.63 9.72 6.94
CA LEU A 22 -9.30 11.08 6.51
C LEU A 22 -8.01 11.15 5.71
N VAL A 23 -6.91 10.58 6.23
CA VAL A 23 -5.59 10.66 5.60
C VAL A 23 -5.63 10.06 4.19
N PRO A 24 -6.02 8.78 3.98
CA PRO A 24 -6.04 8.22 2.63
C PRO A 24 -7.05 8.90 1.70
N THR A 25 -8.20 9.35 2.22
CA THR A 25 -9.21 10.03 1.38
C THR A 25 -8.71 11.40 0.90
N MET A 26 -8.01 12.13 1.76
CA MET A 26 -7.38 13.41 1.43
C MET A 26 -6.24 13.24 0.42
N GLU A 27 -5.37 12.24 0.61
CA GLU A 27 -4.28 11.96 -0.33
C GLU A 27 -4.81 11.46 -1.68
N PHE A 28 -5.89 10.68 -1.70
CA PHE A 28 -6.56 10.30 -2.93
C PHE A 28 -7.13 11.52 -3.67
N ALA A 29 -7.76 12.46 -2.96
CA ALA A 29 -8.25 13.71 -3.55
C ALA A 29 -7.10 14.52 -4.20
N LYS A 30 -5.95 14.64 -3.53
CA LYS A 30 -4.76 15.32 -4.05
C LYS A 30 -4.21 14.62 -5.29
N LEU A 31 -4.11 13.29 -5.26
CA LEU A 31 -3.67 12.48 -6.40
C LEU A 31 -4.58 12.69 -7.61
N LEU A 32 -5.89 12.71 -7.40
CA LEU A 32 -6.88 12.94 -8.47
C LEU A 32 -6.73 14.35 -9.08
N LEU A 33 -6.53 15.38 -8.24
CA LEU A 33 -6.28 16.75 -8.69
C LEU A 33 -4.97 16.90 -9.46
N HIS A 34 -3.92 16.18 -9.07
CA HIS A 34 -2.65 16.17 -9.80
C HIS A 34 -2.81 15.64 -11.23
N LYS A 35 -3.74 14.71 -11.44
CA LYS A 35 -4.01 14.11 -12.76
C LYS A 35 -4.93 14.94 -13.65
N GLN A 36 -5.80 15.76 -13.07
CA GLN A 36 -6.89 16.41 -13.79
C GLN A 36 -6.88 17.91 -13.57
N ASN A 37 -6.32 18.65 -14.53
CA ASN A 37 -6.13 20.11 -14.40
C ASN A 37 -7.44 20.91 -14.39
N LEU A 38 -8.52 20.38 -14.96
CA LEU A 38 -9.85 21.01 -15.00
C LEU A 38 -10.81 20.53 -13.90
N LEU A 39 -10.32 19.66 -13.01
CA LEU A 39 -11.09 19.16 -11.87
C LEU A 39 -10.83 20.03 -10.63
N SER A 40 -11.91 20.30 -9.92
CA SER A 40 -11.93 20.82 -8.56
C SER A 40 -12.59 19.79 -7.62
N ILE A 41 -12.27 19.87 -6.33
CA ILE A 41 -12.86 19.01 -5.30
C ILE A 41 -13.34 19.89 -4.17
N THR A 42 -14.59 19.69 -3.74
CA THR A 42 -15.04 20.14 -2.43
C THR A 42 -14.98 18.97 -1.46
N PHE A 43 -14.14 19.06 -0.44
CA PHE A 43 -13.94 18.03 0.56
C PHE A 43 -14.70 18.40 1.83
N LEU A 44 -15.75 17.64 2.15
CA LEU A 44 -16.55 17.80 3.36
C LEU A 44 -16.00 16.87 4.45
N ALA A 45 -15.31 17.46 5.42
CA ALA A 45 -14.72 16.75 6.55
C ALA A 45 -15.59 16.93 7.80
N MET A 46 -16.05 15.83 8.40
CA MET A 46 -16.79 15.89 9.66
C MET A 46 -15.83 16.22 10.79
N ASN A 47 -16.12 17.27 11.56
CA ASN A 47 -15.31 17.58 12.73
C ASN A 47 -15.49 16.44 13.76
N PRO A 48 -14.40 15.79 14.19
CA PRO A 48 -14.48 14.68 15.11
C PRO A 48 -14.90 15.14 16.51
N PRO A 49 -15.63 14.31 17.27
CA PRO A 49 -15.92 14.55 18.68
C PRO A 49 -14.72 14.12 19.55
N PHE A 50 -13.49 14.48 19.18
CA PHE A 50 -12.30 14.05 19.92
C PHE A 50 -12.17 14.83 21.23
N ASP A 51 -11.98 14.10 22.33
CA ASP A 51 -11.53 14.67 23.61
C ASP A 51 -10.01 14.90 23.64
N ASP A 52 -9.24 14.21 22.78
CA ASP A 52 -7.77 14.34 22.68
C ASP A 52 -7.35 15.60 21.91
N PRO A 53 -6.72 16.59 22.58
CA PRO A 53 -6.29 17.83 21.94
C PRO A 53 -5.23 17.66 20.85
N LYS A 54 -4.35 16.65 20.96
CA LYS A 54 -3.29 16.38 19.96
C LYS A 54 -3.90 15.79 18.68
N LEU A 55 -4.82 14.84 18.81
CA LEU A 55 -5.56 14.30 17.65
C LEU A 55 -6.42 15.38 16.97
N ALA A 56 -7.08 16.24 17.75
CA ALA A 56 -7.84 17.37 17.22
C ALA A 56 -6.95 18.38 16.47
N SER A 57 -5.75 18.66 16.99
CA SER A 57 -4.76 19.52 16.33
C SER A 57 -4.26 18.91 15.02
N TYR A 58 -3.92 17.63 15.02
CA TYR A 58 -3.50 16.90 13.82
C TYR A 58 -4.60 16.87 12.75
N PHE A 59 -5.85 16.64 13.14
CA PHE A 59 -6.99 16.74 12.22
C PHE A 59 -7.08 18.14 11.59
N ARG A 60 -6.96 19.20 12.39
CA ARG A 60 -7.01 20.58 11.89
C ARG A 60 -5.83 20.89 10.96
N SER A 61 -4.62 20.42 11.26
CA SER A 61 -3.45 20.65 10.41
C SER A 61 -3.60 19.95 9.06
N LEU A 62 -4.15 18.74 9.03
CA LEU A 62 -4.47 18.03 7.78
C LEU A 62 -5.48 18.80 6.93
N VAL A 63 -6.52 19.36 7.55
CA VAL A 63 -7.55 20.15 6.86
C VAL A 63 -6.97 21.46 6.31
N ILE A 64 -6.26 22.22 7.15
CA ILE A 64 -5.72 23.55 6.79
C ILE A 64 -4.63 23.42 5.72
N ASN A 65 -3.67 22.51 5.90
CA ASN A 65 -2.52 22.35 4.99
C ASN A 65 -2.86 21.65 3.68
N SER A 66 -4.09 21.16 3.52
CA SER A 66 -4.54 20.52 2.29
C SER A 66 -5.34 21.45 1.40
N ALA A 67 -5.86 22.57 1.92
CA ALA A 67 -6.65 23.50 1.13
C ALA A 67 -5.81 24.11 0.00
N SER A 68 -6.38 24.16 -1.20
CA SER A 68 -5.78 24.81 -2.37
C SER A 68 -6.87 25.38 -3.26
N ILE A 69 -6.49 26.14 -4.30
CA ILE A 69 -7.46 26.72 -5.27
C ILE A 69 -8.40 25.64 -5.84
N ARG A 70 -7.91 24.40 -6.03
CA ARG A 70 -8.69 23.28 -6.58
C ARG A 70 -9.18 22.29 -5.54
N LEU A 71 -8.76 22.41 -4.28
CA LEU A 71 -9.19 21.58 -3.16
C LEU A 71 -9.80 22.45 -2.06
N ASN A 72 -11.12 22.61 -2.11
CA ASN A 72 -11.86 23.39 -1.13
C ASN A 72 -12.29 22.49 0.03
N VAL A 73 -11.66 22.61 1.19
CA VAL A 73 -12.00 21.81 2.37
C VAL A 73 -12.99 22.58 3.25
N LYS A 74 -14.13 21.96 3.54
CA LYS A 74 -15.15 22.49 4.46
C LYS A 74 -15.33 21.53 5.62
N THR A 75 -15.42 22.09 6.82
CA THR A 75 -15.70 21.31 8.03
C THR A 75 -17.19 21.30 8.32
N LEU A 76 -17.72 20.15 8.71
CA LEU A 76 -19.10 20.00 9.16
C LEU A 76 -19.12 20.02 10.69
N SER A 77 -20.06 20.77 11.26
CA SER A 77 -20.18 20.93 12.71
C SER A 77 -20.77 19.67 13.33
N PRO A 78 -20.24 19.18 14.48
CA PRO A 78 -20.75 17.98 15.11
C PRO A 78 -22.13 18.21 15.71
N ASN A 79 -23.04 17.25 15.55
CA ASN A 79 -24.33 17.24 16.26
C ASN A 79 -24.22 16.37 17.52
N LEU A 80 -23.90 17.01 18.65
CA LEU A 80 -23.63 16.32 19.93
C LEU A 80 -24.92 15.77 20.60
N ALA A 81 -26.11 16.16 20.15
CA ALA A 81 -27.38 15.80 20.79
C ALA A 81 -27.73 14.30 20.64
N GLU A 82 -27.22 13.61 19.62
CA GLU A 82 -27.54 12.20 19.33
C GLU A 82 -26.55 11.20 19.95
N MET A 83 -25.47 11.69 20.58
CA MET A 83 -24.35 10.89 21.09
C MET A 83 -24.71 9.95 22.27
N ASN A 84 -25.86 10.16 22.93
CA ASN A 84 -26.22 9.50 24.18
C ASN A 84 -27.08 8.23 24.04
N SER A 85 -27.36 7.77 22.81
CA SER A 85 -28.44 6.80 22.57
C SER A 85 -27.99 5.33 22.43
N ASN A 86 -26.79 5.04 21.89
CA ASN A 86 -26.23 3.68 21.81
C ASN A 86 -24.70 3.68 21.56
N PRO A 87 -23.85 3.20 22.49
CA PRO A 87 -22.40 3.15 22.29
C PRO A 87 -21.94 2.26 21.12
N SER A 88 -22.69 1.21 20.78
CA SER A 88 -22.34 0.26 19.70
C SER A 88 -22.60 0.82 18.30
N ASN A 89 -23.46 1.85 18.17
CA ASN A 89 -23.80 2.50 16.90
C ASN A 89 -23.47 4.00 16.89
N PHE A 90 -22.61 4.44 17.81
CA PHE A 90 -22.30 5.86 17.98
C PHE A 90 -21.78 6.51 16.67
N LEU A 91 -20.85 5.84 15.97
CA LEU A 91 -20.22 6.40 14.78
C LEU A 91 -21.20 6.50 13.61
N GLY A 92 -22.09 5.51 13.43
CA GLY A 92 -23.12 5.52 12.39
C GLY A 92 -24.12 6.66 12.60
N LEU A 93 -24.68 6.76 13.81
CA LEU A 93 -25.60 7.84 14.19
C LEU A 93 -24.93 9.22 14.05
N PHE A 94 -23.67 9.34 14.50
CA PHE A 94 -22.91 10.57 14.33
C PHE A 94 -22.79 10.96 12.86
N ILE A 95 -22.42 10.04 11.97
CA ILE A 95 -22.32 10.30 10.53
C ILE A 95 -23.67 10.72 9.95
N ASP A 96 -24.74 9.99 10.26
CA ASP A 96 -26.08 10.24 9.73
C ASP A 96 -26.63 11.61 10.15
N SER A 97 -26.31 12.06 11.37
CA SER A 97 -26.70 13.38 11.89
C SER A 97 -26.19 14.57 11.04
N HIS A 98 -25.18 14.36 10.20
CA HIS A 98 -24.64 15.39 9.30
C HIS A 98 -25.42 15.52 7.98
N GLY A 99 -26.38 14.63 7.70
CA GLY A 99 -27.11 14.60 6.43
C GLY A 99 -27.70 15.95 6.03
N ALA A 100 -28.29 16.71 6.97
CA ALA A 100 -28.85 18.03 6.69
C ALA A 100 -27.78 19.05 6.21
N GLN A 101 -26.62 19.11 6.89
CA GLN A 101 -25.51 19.99 6.50
C GLN A 101 -24.94 19.61 5.12
N VAL A 102 -24.86 18.31 4.83
CA VAL A 102 -24.43 17.82 3.52
C VAL A 102 -25.43 18.26 2.44
N ARG A 103 -26.74 18.10 2.65
CA ARG A 103 -27.78 18.55 1.70
C ARG A 103 -27.70 20.05 1.44
N ASP A 104 -27.49 20.88 2.45
CA ASP A 104 -27.37 22.33 2.30
C ASP A 104 -26.16 22.73 1.44
N HIS A 105 -25.02 22.09 1.66
CA HIS A 105 -23.84 22.31 0.83
C HIS A 105 -24.05 21.86 -0.61
N VAL A 106 -24.66 20.70 -0.82
CA VAL A 106 -24.94 20.16 -2.16
C VAL A 106 -25.91 21.06 -2.92
N LYS A 107 -27.00 21.49 -2.28
CA LYS A 107 -27.96 22.44 -2.84
C LYS A 107 -27.31 23.75 -3.28
N THR A 108 -26.40 24.28 -2.45
CA THR A 108 -25.63 25.50 -2.78
C THR A 108 -24.73 25.27 -4.00
N MET A 109 -24.00 24.15 -4.04
CA MET A 109 -23.10 23.82 -5.15
C MET A 109 -23.85 23.59 -6.47
N MET A 110 -24.99 22.89 -6.42
CA MET A 110 -25.85 22.64 -7.58
C MET A 110 -26.49 23.92 -8.14
N GLY A 111 -26.59 24.98 -7.35
CA GLY A 111 -27.07 26.29 -7.79
C GLY A 111 -26.04 27.15 -8.54
N SER A 112 -24.75 26.78 -8.51
CA SER A 112 -23.69 27.53 -9.20
C SER A 112 -23.68 27.25 -10.70
N ARG A 113 -23.32 28.26 -11.49
CA ARG A 113 -23.08 28.14 -12.94
C ARG A 113 -21.59 28.00 -13.29
N ASP A 114 -20.71 28.15 -12.31
CA ASP A 114 -19.26 28.22 -12.53
C ASP A 114 -18.63 26.86 -12.82
N PHE A 115 -19.29 25.78 -12.37
CA PHE A 115 -18.80 24.41 -12.51
C PHE A 115 -19.96 23.41 -12.62
N LYS A 116 -19.65 22.23 -13.16
CA LYS A 116 -20.55 21.08 -13.17
C LYS A 116 -20.20 20.13 -12.03
N VAL A 117 -21.15 19.83 -11.16
CA VAL A 117 -21.01 18.78 -10.13
C VAL A 117 -21.09 17.41 -10.81
N LEU A 118 -20.04 16.60 -10.67
CA LEU A 118 -19.93 15.27 -11.27
C LEU A 118 -20.53 14.16 -10.42
N GLY A 119 -20.56 14.35 -9.09
CA GLY A 119 -21.05 13.36 -8.14
C GLY A 119 -20.26 13.34 -6.85
N PHE A 120 -20.45 12.27 -6.07
CA PHE A 120 -19.76 12.06 -4.80
C PHE A 120 -18.67 11.00 -4.90
N ILE A 121 -17.62 11.19 -4.11
CA ILE A 121 -16.69 10.14 -3.67
C ILE A 121 -16.77 10.10 -2.15
N ALA A 122 -17.45 9.10 -1.61
CA ALA A 122 -17.69 8.98 -0.17
C ALA A 122 -16.80 7.91 0.43
N ASP A 123 -16.21 8.21 1.59
CA ASP A 123 -15.69 7.20 2.49
C ASP A 123 -16.74 6.11 2.77
N VAL A 124 -16.30 4.86 2.95
CA VAL A 124 -17.20 3.70 3.16
C VAL A 124 -18.17 3.91 4.31
N LEU A 125 -17.75 4.51 5.42
CA LEU A 125 -18.62 4.73 6.57
C LEU A 125 -19.69 5.78 6.29
N CYS A 126 -19.43 6.71 5.36
CA CYS A 126 -20.38 7.74 4.93
C CYS A 126 -21.29 7.28 3.79
N ALA A 127 -21.07 6.08 3.23
CA ALA A 127 -21.73 5.66 2.00
C ALA A 127 -23.26 5.52 2.15
N GLY A 128 -23.74 5.12 3.33
CA GLY A 128 -25.17 4.98 3.63
C GLY A 128 -25.93 6.31 3.48
N MET A 129 -25.56 7.32 4.27
CA MET A 129 -26.13 8.67 4.17
C MET A 129 -25.86 9.33 2.81
N THR A 130 -24.66 9.12 2.23
CA THR A 130 -24.35 9.67 0.91
C THR A 130 -25.28 9.13 -0.17
N ALA A 131 -25.63 7.84 -0.13
CA ALA A 131 -26.54 7.26 -1.10
C ALA A 131 -27.90 7.97 -1.10
N ASP A 132 -28.42 8.29 0.09
CA ASP A 132 -29.71 8.97 0.25
C ASP A 132 -29.64 10.47 -0.13
N VAL A 133 -28.46 11.11 -0.02
CA VAL A 133 -28.23 12.47 -0.55
C VAL A 133 -28.06 12.47 -2.06
N ALA A 134 -27.26 11.55 -2.58
CA ALA A 134 -26.99 11.44 -4.01
C ALA A 134 -28.28 11.18 -4.81
N GLU A 135 -29.16 10.33 -4.29
CA GLU A 135 -30.47 10.04 -4.91
C GLU A 135 -31.39 11.28 -4.96
N GLU A 136 -31.48 12.08 -3.89
CA GLU A 136 -32.30 13.31 -3.85
C GLU A 136 -31.87 14.31 -4.93
N PHE A 137 -30.56 14.46 -5.13
CA PHE A 137 -30.00 15.42 -6.09
C PHE A 137 -29.71 14.81 -7.47
N ASN A 138 -30.09 13.54 -7.71
CA ASN A 138 -29.82 12.79 -8.94
C ASN A 138 -28.33 12.82 -9.36
N LEU A 139 -27.44 12.62 -8.40
CA LEU A 139 -25.99 12.58 -8.58
C LEU A 139 -25.49 11.13 -8.48
N PRO A 140 -24.51 10.72 -9.29
CA PRO A 140 -23.83 9.44 -9.06
C PRO A 140 -22.96 9.54 -7.80
N TYR A 141 -22.77 8.41 -7.10
CA TYR A 141 -21.77 8.33 -6.04
C TYR A 141 -20.89 7.09 -6.20
N TYR A 142 -19.63 7.26 -5.80
CA TYR A 142 -18.62 6.22 -5.71
C TYR A 142 -18.21 6.09 -4.25
N VAL A 143 -17.81 4.88 -3.86
CA VAL A 143 -17.33 4.60 -2.50
C VAL A 143 -15.82 4.47 -2.52
N PHE A 144 -15.12 5.22 -1.68
CA PHE A 144 -13.71 4.99 -1.39
C PHE A 144 -13.59 4.08 -0.17
N TYR A 145 -13.23 2.83 -0.42
CA TYR A 145 -12.93 1.82 0.58
C TYR A 145 -11.47 1.94 0.99
N THR A 146 -11.25 2.51 2.17
CA THR A 146 -9.93 2.83 2.73
C THR A 146 -9.16 1.61 3.25
N SER A 147 -9.70 0.40 3.05
CA SER A 147 -9.09 -0.88 3.41
C SER A 147 -8.83 -1.75 2.15
N GLY A 148 -8.43 -3.02 2.35
CA GLY A 148 -8.02 -3.94 1.28
C GLY A 148 -9.18 -4.60 0.51
N ALA A 149 -8.89 -5.12 -0.68
CA ALA A 149 -9.84 -5.86 -1.51
C ALA A 149 -10.31 -7.16 -0.84
N ALA A 150 -9.43 -7.85 -0.10
CA ALA A 150 -9.79 -9.07 0.62
C ALA A 150 -10.87 -8.80 1.67
N ALA A 151 -10.70 -7.74 2.47
CA ALA A 151 -11.66 -7.29 3.48
C ALA A 151 -12.99 -6.83 2.86
N LEU A 152 -12.95 -6.11 1.72
CA LEU A 152 -14.16 -5.76 0.97
C LEU A 152 -14.95 -7.01 0.56
N GLY A 153 -14.26 -8.01 0.02
CA GLY A 153 -14.89 -9.28 -0.37
C GLY A 153 -15.48 -10.06 0.80
N LEU A 154 -14.83 -10.02 1.98
CA LEU A 154 -15.39 -10.60 3.20
C LEU A 154 -16.74 -9.95 3.55
N GLN A 155 -16.83 -8.63 3.53
CA GLN A 155 -18.07 -7.91 3.86
C GLN A 155 -19.20 -8.22 2.87
N LEU A 156 -18.89 -8.25 1.57
CA LEU A 156 -19.86 -8.61 0.53
C LEU A 156 -20.31 -10.08 0.63
N HIS A 157 -19.40 -10.97 1.02
CA HIS A 157 -19.73 -12.38 1.24
C HIS A 157 -20.63 -12.56 2.47
N LEU A 158 -20.33 -11.89 3.58
CA LEU A 158 -21.17 -11.89 4.78
C LEU A 158 -22.58 -11.35 4.49
N LEU A 159 -22.70 -10.30 3.66
CA LEU A 159 -24.01 -9.84 3.19
C LEU A 159 -24.76 -10.92 2.40
N SER A 160 -24.06 -11.61 1.50
CA SER A 160 -24.68 -12.67 0.70
C SER A 160 -25.18 -13.82 1.57
N LEU A 161 -24.38 -14.25 2.55
CA LEU A 161 -24.77 -15.27 3.53
C LEU A 161 -25.98 -14.83 4.38
N ALA A 162 -26.00 -13.57 4.83
CA ALA A 162 -27.14 -13.04 5.59
C ALA A 162 -28.43 -13.06 4.76
N GLU A 163 -28.35 -12.69 3.48
CA GLU A 163 -29.51 -12.70 2.57
C GLU A 163 -30.00 -14.12 2.25
N GLU A 164 -29.08 -15.09 2.08
CA GLU A 164 -29.43 -16.51 1.93
C GLU A 164 -30.16 -17.06 3.17
N ASN A 165 -29.85 -16.52 4.36
CA ASN A 165 -30.44 -16.90 5.64
C ASN A 165 -31.68 -16.06 6.05
N GLY A 166 -32.28 -15.31 5.13
CA GLY A 166 -33.53 -14.56 5.39
C GLY A 166 -33.34 -13.07 5.68
N GLY A 167 -32.12 -12.55 5.63
CA GLY A 167 -31.82 -11.11 5.57
C GLY A 167 -31.57 -10.41 6.91
N GLU A 168 -31.77 -11.09 8.03
CA GLU A 168 -31.59 -10.56 9.40
C GLU A 168 -30.42 -11.26 10.13
N ALA A 169 -29.80 -10.57 11.09
CA ALA A 169 -28.85 -11.20 12.01
C ALA A 169 -29.51 -12.37 12.76
N THR A 170 -28.87 -13.54 12.77
CA THR A 170 -29.43 -14.74 13.42
C THR A 170 -29.42 -14.64 14.96
N GLU A 171 -30.25 -15.43 15.64
CA GLU A 171 -30.29 -15.51 17.12
C GLU A 171 -28.93 -15.83 17.77
N HIS A 172 -28.00 -16.41 17.01
CA HIS A 172 -26.64 -16.75 17.46
C HIS A 172 -25.64 -15.58 17.32
N GLY A 173 -26.03 -14.46 16.70
CA GLY A 173 -25.09 -13.41 16.27
C GLY A 173 -24.22 -13.91 15.12
N GLY A 174 -23.89 -13.05 14.17
CA GLY A 174 -23.23 -13.46 12.93
C GLY A 174 -24.22 -13.77 11.82
N CYS A 175 -23.77 -13.51 10.59
CA CYS A 175 -24.49 -13.63 9.32
C CYS A 175 -24.90 -15.07 8.94
N GLY A 176 -25.30 -15.90 9.93
CA GLY A 176 -25.52 -17.34 9.79
C GLY A 176 -24.22 -18.13 9.62
N VAL A 177 -23.17 -17.73 10.35
CA VAL A 177 -21.87 -18.43 10.33
C VAL A 177 -21.91 -19.58 11.34
N ASP A 178 -22.31 -20.76 10.87
CA ASP A 178 -22.39 -21.98 11.69
C ASP A 178 -21.13 -22.87 11.61
N SER A 179 -20.10 -22.41 10.89
CA SER A 179 -18.84 -23.13 10.66
C SER A 179 -17.66 -22.38 11.26
N ASP A 180 -16.68 -23.12 11.78
CA ASP A 180 -15.40 -22.57 12.27
C ASP A 180 -14.60 -21.84 11.17
N TYR A 181 -14.92 -22.13 9.90
CA TYR A 181 -14.27 -21.55 8.73
C TYR A 181 -15.27 -21.17 7.63
N LEU A 182 -14.97 -20.08 6.92
CA LEU A 182 -15.74 -19.54 5.81
C LEU A 182 -14.96 -19.61 4.49
N ASN A 183 -15.61 -20.05 3.42
CA ASN A 183 -15.02 -20.05 2.08
C ASN A 183 -15.31 -18.71 1.38
N VAL A 184 -14.55 -17.68 1.75
CA VAL A 184 -14.70 -16.33 1.21
C VAL A 184 -13.99 -16.23 -0.14
N PRO A 185 -14.67 -15.84 -1.24
CA PRO A 185 -14.07 -15.84 -2.58
C PRO A 185 -12.81 -14.98 -2.77
N THR A 186 -12.58 -14.01 -1.89
CA THR A 186 -11.41 -13.11 -1.94
C THR A 186 -10.21 -13.60 -1.12
N TYR A 187 -10.33 -14.72 -0.40
CA TYR A 187 -9.24 -15.36 0.32
C TYR A 187 -8.93 -16.72 -0.31
N VAL A 188 -7.64 -17.03 -0.49
CA VAL A 188 -7.23 -18.36 -0.98
C VAL A 188 -7.44 -19.41 0.11
N ARG A 189 -7.18 -19.05 1.36
CA ARG A 189 -7.38 -19.93 2.52
C ARG A 189 -8.78 -19.74 3.11
N PRO A 190 -9.40 -20.82 3.64
CA PRO A 190 -10.63 -20.68 4.42
C PRO A 190 -10.45 -19.68 5.56
N PHE A 191 -11.33 -18.69 5.63
CA PHE A 191 -11.28 -17.62 6.60
C PHE A 191 -11.79 -18.10 7.96
N PRO A 192 -11.02 -18.04 9.06
CA PRO A 192 -11.49 -18.50 10.36
C PRO A 192 -12.59 -17.59 10.93
N ALA A 193 -13.74 -18.16 11.28
CA ALA A 193 -14.90 -17.41 11.79
C ALA A 193 -14.57 -16.62 13.07
N LYS A 194 -13.66 -17.14 13.91
CA LYS A 194 -13.18 -16.41 15.11
C LYS A 194 -12.51 -15.07 14.79
N LEU A 195 -12.02 -14.86 13.57
CA LEU A 195 -11.39 -13.61 13.12
C LEU A 195 -12.39 -12.62 12.50
N LEU A 196 -13.69 -12.91 12.52
CA LEU A 196 -14.70 -11.96 12.07
C LEU A 196 -14.66 -10.67 12.91
N PRO A 197 -14.87 -9.49 12.29
CA PRO A 197 -14.98 -8.23 13.02
C PRO A 197 -16.02 -8.32 14.13
N SER A 198 -15.73 -7.77 15.32
CA SER A 198 -16.62 -7.87 16.48
C SER A 198 -18.02 -7.31 16.23
N ILE A 199 -18.12 -6.25 15.42
CA ILE A 199 -19.41 -5.66 15.02
C ILE A 199 -20.31 -6.64 14.24
N MET A 200 -19.72 -7.58 13.51
CA MET A 200 -20.48 -8.61 12.79
C MET A 200 -21.03 -9.70 13.73
N LEU A 201 -20.55 -9.75 14.97
CA LEU A 201 -21.01 -10.65 16.02
C LEU A 201 -21.94 -9.94 17.01
N ASP A 202 -22.12 -8.61 16.88
CA ASP A 202 -22.98 -7.83 17.76
C ASP A 202 -24.46 -8.14 17.51
N ARG A 203 -25.17 -8.42 18.61
CA ARG A 203 -26.61 -8.73 18.61
C ARG A 203 -27.48 -7.50 18.88
N ASN A 204 -26.88 -6.33 19.12
CA ASN A 204 -27.58 -5.09 19.44
C ASN A 204 -27.73 -4.16 18.21
N GLY A 205 -27.80 -4.75 17.02
CA GLY A 205 -28.00 -4.05 15.74
C GLY A 205 -26.73 -3.61 15.02
N GLY A 206 -25.54 -3.79 15.59
CA GLY A 206 -24.27 -3.47 14.92
C GLY A 206 -24.05 -4.26 13.63
N CYS A 207 -24.40 -5.55 13.63
CA CYS A 207 -24.31 -6.39 12.43
C CYS A 207 -25.27 -5.89 11.34
N ASP A 208 -26.54 -5.63 11.68
CA ASP A 208 -27.56 -5.17 10.74
C ASP A 208 -27.17 -3.83 10.09
N LEU A 209 -26.58 -2.92 10.86
CA LEU A 209 -26.06 -1.65 10.35
C LEU A 209 -25.02 -1.85 9.24
N ILE A 210 -24.06 -2.75 9.45
CA ILE A 210 -23.01 -3.02 8.46
C ILE A 210 -23.61 -3.74 7.24
N LEU A 211 -24.52 -4.69 7.45
CA LEU A 211 -25.21 -5.37 6.36
C LEU A 211 -26.01 -4.38 5.50
N ASP A 212 -26.76 -3.46 6.12
CA ASP A 212 -27.50 -2.41 5.44
C ASP A 212 -26.58 -1.45 4.68
N LEU A 213 -25.45 -1.07 5.27
CA LEU A 213 -24.44 -0.25 4.62
C LEU A 213 -23.94 -0.92 3.33
N PHE A 214 -23.48 -2.17 3.41
CA PHE A 214 -22.97 -2.89 2.24
C PHE A 214 -24.07 -3.23 1.22
N ARG A 215 -25.32 -3.43 1.66
CA ARG A 215 -26.48 -3.58 0.78
C ARG A 215 -26.75 -2.31 -0.01
N LYS A 216 -26.73 -1.14 0.63
CA LYS A 216 -26.83 0.16 -0.05
C LYS A 216 -25.68 0.37 -1.03
N ILE A 217 -24.43 0.09 -0.62
CA ILE A 217 -23.25 0.18 -1.50
C ILE A 217 -23.44 -0.70 -2.73
N ARG A 218 -23.78 -1.98 -2.55
CA ARG A 218 -23.95 -2.94 -3.65
C ARG A 218 -25.03 -2.52 -4.64
N ASN A 219 -26.13 -1.95 -4.14
CA ASN A 219 -27.31 -1.67 -4.96
C ASN A 219 -27.31 -0.26 -5.58
N LYS A 220 -26.71 0.74 -4.92
CA LYS A 220 -26.83 2.15 -5.31
C LYS A 220 -25.52 2.77 -5.82
N ALA A 221 -24.34 2.27 -5.41
CA ALA A 221 -23.07 2.88 -5.81
C ALA A 221 -22.75 2.63 -7.29
N LYS A 222 -22.12 3.60 -7.95
CA LYS A 222 -21.65 3.46 -9.34
C LYS A 222 -20.32 2.73 -9.47
N GLY A 223 -19.59 2.61 -8.37
CA GLY A 223 -18.31 1.89 -8.30
C GLY A 223 -17.69 2.01 -6.92
N ILE A 224 -16.79 1.08 -6.63
CA ILE A 224 -16.03 1.01 -5.38
C ILE A 224 -14.55 1.20 -5.70
N ILE A 225 -13.95 2.23 -5.16
CA ILE A 225 -12.53 2.56 -5.26
C ILE A 225 -11.85 2.01 -4.02
N VAL A 226 -10.85 1.15 -4.18
CA VAL A 226 -10.19 0.43 -3.09
C VAL A 226 -8.75 0.89 -2.96
N ASN A 227 -8.30 1.19 -1.74
CA ASN A 227 -6.92 1.58 -1.45
C ASN A 227 -5.96 0.38 -1.49
N THR A 228 -5.86 -0.28 -2.63
CA THR A 228 -4.96 -1.41 -2.86
C THR A 228 -4.41 -1.41 -4.29
N PHE A 229 -3.52 -2.35 -4.60
CA PHE A 229 -2.99 -2.56 -5.95
C PHE A 229 -2.91 -4.05 -6.29
N LEU A 230 -2.95 -4.35 -7.58
CA LEU A 230 -3.07 -5.73 -8.08
C LEU A 230 -1.97 -6.66 -7.57
N GLU A 231 -0.72 -6.19 -7.43
CA GLU A 231 0.38 -7.03 -6.95
C GLU A 231 0.35 -7.34 -5.46
N LEU A 232 -0.38 -6.55 -4.67
CA LEU A 232 -0.59 -6.81 -3.25
C LEU A 232 -1.65 -7.88 -3.05
N GLU A 233 -2.80 -7.72 -3.72
CA GLU A 233 -3.98 -8.58 -3.54
C GLU A 233 -4.45 -9.21 -4.86
N PRO A 234 -3.60 -9.98 -5.58
CA PRO A 234 -3.92 -10.44 -6.93
C PRO A 234 -5.12 -11.39 -6.97
N HIS A 235 -5.33 -12.19 -5.93
CA HIS A 235 -6.46 -13.09 -5.83
C HIS A 235 -7.75 -12.30 -5.55
N ALA A 236 -7.78 -11.50 -4.47
CA ALA A 236 -8.95 -10.73 -4.08
C ALA A 236 -9.43 -9.77 -5.19
N VAL A 237 -8.51 -9.04 -5.84
CA VAL A 237 -8.86 -8.13 -6.94
C VAL A 237 -9.49 -8.88 -8.10
N LYS A 238 -8.92 -10.03 -8.51
CA LYS A 238 -9.49 -10.84 -9.60
C LYS A 238 -10.85 -11.43 -9.24
N SER A 239 -11.03 -11.88 -7.99
CA SER A 239 -12.31 -12.41 -7.52
C SER A 239 -13.41 -11.34 -7.53
N LEU A 240 -13.08 -10.09 -7.22
CA LEU A 240 -14.03 -8.96 -7.28
C LEU A 240 -14.31 -8.48 -8.72
N CYS A 241 -13.41 -8.69 -9.67
CA CYS A 241 -13.57 -8.31 -11.07
C CYS A 241 -14.21 -9.40 -11.96
N GLY A 242 -14.52 -10.58 -11.43
CA GLY A 242 -15.04 -11.71 -12.22
C GLY A 242 -16.54 -11.61 -12.54
N ASP A 243 -16.94 -12.16 -13.69
CA ASP A 243 -18.35 -12.26 -14.15
C ASP A 243 -19.14 -13.33 -13.38
N HIS A 244 -19.38 -13.11 -12.09
CA HIS A 244 -20.08 -14.09 -11.27
C HIS A 244 -21.23 -13.45 -10.44
N TYR A 245 -22.46 -13.77 -10.89
CA TYR A 245 -23.77 -13.73 -10.22
C TYR A 245 -24.61 -12.44 -10.28
N SER A 246 -25.92 -12.64 -10.12
CA SER A 246 -26.99 -11.62 -10.04
C SER A 246 -26.87 -10.65 -8.86
N ASN A 247 -25.87 -10.84 -7.99
CA ASN A 247 -25.53 -10.05 -6.81
C ASN A 247 -24.08 -9.54 -6.86
N SER A 248 -23.49 -9.39 -8.05
CA SER A 248 -22.13 -8.88 -8.22
C SER A 248 -21.97 -7.46 -7.62
N PRO A 249 -20.84 -7.13 -6.99
CA PRO A 249 -20.59 -5.77 -6.55
C PRO A 249 -20.55 -4.80 -7.74
N PRO A 250 -20.74 -3.49 -7.49
CA PRO A 250 -20.41 -2.45 -8.46
C PRO A 250 -18.96 -2.58 -8.94
N PRO A 251 -18.60 -2.02 -10.10
CA PRO A 251 -17.23 -2.04 -10.61
C PRO A 251 -16.20 -1.62 -9.56
N VAL A 252 -15.17 -2.45 -9.37
CA VAL A 252 -14.12 -2.24 -8.37
C VAL A 252 -12.86 -1.67 -9.03
N TYR A 253 -12.33 -0.57 -8.48
CA TYR A 253 -11.16 0.15 -8.98
C TYR A 253 -10.05 0.19 -7.92
N THR A 254 -8.86 -0.28 -8.24
CA THR A 254 -7.71 -0.25 -7.32
C THR A 254 -6.87 1.02 -7.55
N VAL A 255 -6.62 1.82 -6.52
CA VAL A 255 -5.87 3.10 -6.62
C VAL A 255 -4.69 3.23 -5.66
N GLY A 256 -4.42 2.18 -4.89
CA GLY A 256 -3.37 2.15 -3.88
C GLY A 256 -1.95 1.94 -4.45
N PRO A 257 -0.92 2.05 -3.60
CA PRO A 257 -1.01 2.49 -2.20
C PRO A 257 -1.20 4.01 -2.12
N VAL A 258 -2.30 4.46 -1.51
CA VAL A 258 -2.54 5.87 -1.20
C VAL A 258 -2.00 6.14 0.20
N LEU A 259 -0.92 6.93 0.27
CA LEU A 259 -0.13 7.15 1.48
C LEU A 259 0.16 8.64 1.69
N ASN A 260 0.25 9.07 2.95
CA ASN A 260 0.78 10.38 3.30
C ASN A 260 2.25 10.27 3.68
N LEU A 261 3.15 10.59 2.75
CA LEU A 261 4.59 10.51 2.93
C LEU A 261 5.24 11.86 3.29
N ARG A 262 4.45 12.90 3.61
CA ARG A 262 4.93 14.27 3.83
C ARG A 262 5.86 14.40 5.05
N ASP A 263 5.79 13.50 6.01
CA ASP A 263 6.71 13.51 7.16
C ASP A 263 8.17 13.18 6.77
N LEU A 264 8.39 12.66 5.54
CA LEU A 264 9.72 12.43 4.94
C LEU A 264 10.32 13.71 4.32
N SER A 265 9.50 14.67 3.85
CA SER A 265 10.00 15.85 3.12
C SER A 265 10.49 16.98 4.03
N ALA A 266 10.47 16.80 5.36
CA ALA A 266 10.99 17.79 6.30
C ALA A 266 12.53 17.93 6.25
N GLU A 267 13.25 17.03 5.58
CA GLU A 267 14.68 17.21 5.28
C GLU A 267 14.93 18.44 4.38
N GLU A 268 13.96 18.87 3.57
CA GLU A 268 14.10 20.07 2.72
C GLU A 268 13.89 21.39 3.49
N ALA A 269 13.32 21.35 4.69
CA ALA A 269 13.17 22.54 5.56
C ALA A 269 14.43 22.87 6.37
N ASN A 270 15.42 21.97 6.41
CA ASN A 270 16.69 22.16 7.12
C ASN A 270 17.82 22.68 6.21
N SER A 271 17.51 23.25 5.05
CA SER A 271 18.49 24.06 4.32
C SER A 271 18.70 25.40 5.06
N PRO A 272 19.90 25.71 5.57
CA PRO A 272 20.13 26.86 6.45
C PRO A 272 20.23 28.19 5.69
N ASN A 273 19.44 28.39 4.62
CA ASN A 273 19.46 29.62 3.84
C ASN A 273 18.07 29.95 3.28
N LEU A 274 17.18 30.47 4.12
CA LEU A 274 16.21 31.48 3.71
C LEU A 274 16.25 32.60 4.74
N GLY A 275 16.56 33.79 4.24
CA GLY A 275 16.83 34.99 5.01
C GLY A 275 15.66 35.43 5.86
N GLU A 276 16.02 36.29 6.81
CA GLU A 276 15.16 37.07 7.66
C GLU A 276 14.05 37.80 6.88
N GLU A 277 12.90 37.94 7.55
CA GLU A 277 11.77 38.84 7.26
C GLU A 277 10.84 38.50 6.07
N GLU A 278 9.59 38.14 6.39
CA GLU A 278 8.44 39.01 6.12
C GLU A 278 7.16 38.51 6.81
N ASP A 279 6.44 39.46 7.39
CA ASP A 279 5.25 39.32 8.22
C ASP A 279 4.05 38.67 7.49
N TYR A 280 3.50 37.60 8.06
CA TYR A 280 2.10 37.19 7.83
C TYR A 280 1.34 37.17 9.16
N ILE A 281 0.58 38.25 9.39
CA ILE A 281 -0.20 38.49 10.60
C ILE A 281 -1.44 37.58 10.60
N PHE A 282 -1.42 36.53 11.43
CA PHE A 282 -2.63 35.82 11.85
C PHE A 282 -3.30 36.57 13.03
N PRO A 283 -4.64 36.61 13.14
CA PRO A 283 -5.32 37.21 14.29
C PRO A 283 -4.92 36.53 15.60
N GLN A 284 -4.32 37.28 16.53
CA GLN A 284 -3.56 36.78 17.68
C GLN A 284 -4.36 36.18 18.85
N SER A 285 -5.67 35.93 18.77
CA SER A 285 -6.44 35.64 19.98
C SER A 285 -6.91 34.19 20.20
N GLN A 286 -6.55 33.20 19.37
CA GLN A 286 -6.92 31.78 19.63
C GLN A 286 -5.84 30.70 19.41
N ASN A 287 -4.61 31.03 18.97
CA ASN A 287 -3.64 30.00 18.52
C ASN A 287 -2.39 29.82 19.39
N LYS A 288 -2.37 30.29 20.64
CA LYS A 288 -1.22 30.05 21.53
C LYS A 288 -1.05 28.56 21.86
N TYR A 289 -2.15 27.82 22.01
CA TYR A 289 -2.10 26.39 22.30
C TYR A 289 -1.58 25.55 21.12
N ILE A 290 -1.98 25.87 19.89
CA ILE A 290 -1.56 25.12 18.68
C ILE A 290 -0.05 25.21 18.47
N PHE A 291 0.54 26.40 18.62
CA PHE A 291 1.99 26.58 18.47
C PHE A 291 2.80 25.82 19.52
N VAL A 292 2.34 25.78 20.78
CA VAL A 292 3.02 25.04 21.86
C VAL A 292 3.02 23.53 21.57
N TYR A 293 1.89 22.97 21.15
CA TYR A 293 1.79 21.53 20.85
C TYR A 293 2.55 21.12 19.59
N ILE A 294 2.59 21.97 18.57
CA ILE A 294 3.41 21.72 17.38
C ILE A 294 4.90 21.64 17.78
N GLN A 295 5.34 22.52 18.67
CA GLN A 295 6.72 22.54 19.14
C GLN A 295 7.10 21.32 20.00
N GLU A 296 6.22 20.89 20.91
CA GLU A 296 6.41 19.63 21.67
C GLU A 296 6.45 18.41 20.74
N PHE A 297 5.61 18.38 19.70
CA PHE A 297 5.59 17.32 18.70
C PHE A 297 6.89 17.24 17.89
N TYR A 298 7.46 18.38 17.51
CA TYR A 298 8.75 18.44 16.81
C TYR A 298 9.91 18.01 17.72
N PHE A 299 9.88 18.38 19.01
CA PHE A 299 10.93 18.01 19.96
C PHE A 299 10.97 16.50 20.22
N GLU A 300 9.82 15.85 20.44
CA GLU A 300 9.74 14.39 20.55
C GLU A 300 10.20 13.69 19.27
N LYS A 301 9.91 14.28 18.09
CA LYS A 301 10.39 13.77 16.81
C LYS A 301 11.92 13.80 16.76
N GLU A 302 12.57 14.94 17.03
CA GLU A 302 14.03 15.06 16.96
C GLU A 302 14.76 14.04 17.85
N GLU A 303 14.35 13.88 19.11
CA GLU A 303 15.00 12.93 20.02
C GLU A 303 14.88 11.46 19.61
N VAL A 304 13.75 11.08 19.00
CA VAL A 304 13.55 9.71 18.49
C VAL A 304 14.46 9.45 17.30
N TYR A 305 14.64 10.45 16.43
CA TYR A 305 15.49 10.34 15.24
C TYR A 305 16.96 10.28 15.60
N GLU A 306 17.45 11.18 16.45
CA GLU A 306 18.84 11.14 16.92
C GLU A 306 19.17 9.79 17.57
N TRP A 307 18.22 9.22 18.32
CA TRP A 307 18.38 7.90 18.88
C TRP A 307 18.39 6.81 17.80
N LEU A 308 17.48 6.86 16.83
CA LEU A 308 17.41 5.90 15.71
C LEU A 308 18.68 5.93 14.85
N ASP A 309 19.24 7.12 14.58
CA ASP A 309 20.48 7.33 13.82
C ASP A 309 21.68 6.63 14.48
N SER A 310 21.67 6.52 15.81
CA SER A 310 22.72 5.83 16.56
C SER A 310 22.55 4.30 16.62
N GLN A 311 21.47 3.74 16.05
CA GLN A 311 21.21 2.30 16.07
C GLN A 311 21.68 1.58 14.79
N PRO A 312 22.12 0.31 14.88
CA PRO A 312 22.42 -0.49 13.70
C PRO A 312 21.20 -0.68 12.77
N GLU A 313 21.47 -0.89 11.48
CA GLU A 313 20.42 -1.18 10.50
C GLU A 313 19.57 -2.39 10.89
N SER A 314 18.27 -2.28 10.65
CA SER A 314 17.28 -3.34 10.91
C SER A 314 17.32 -3.94 12.32
N SER A 315 17.80 -3.20 13.33
CA SER A 315 17.95 -3.67 14.71
C SER A 315 16.84 -3.22 15.68
N VAL A 316 15.96 -2.31 15.24
CA VAL A 316 14.91 -1.71 16.06
C VAL A 316 13.54 -2.25 15.70
N VAL A 317 12.76 -2.74 16.67
CA VAL A 317 11.34 -3.03 16.51
C VAL A 317 10.51 -1.77 16.79
N PHE A 318 9.61 -1.42 15.89
CA PHE A 318 8.66 -0.34 16.11
C PHE A 318 7.31 -0.92 16.55
N LEU A 319 6.70 -0.37 17.61
CA LEU A 319 5.39 -0.79 18.10
C LEU A 319 4.44 0.40 18.01
N CYS A 320 3.36 0.26 17.23
CA CYS A 320 2.30 1.27 17.14
C CYS A 320 0.95 0.66 16.80
N PHE A 321 -0.06 1.04 17.57
CA PHE A 321 -1.41 0.47 17.52
C PHE A 321 -2.45 1.44 16.94
N GLY A 322 -2.04 2.23 15.95
CA GLY A 322 -2.92 3.12 15.18
C GLY A 322 -3.23 4.43 15.89
N SER A 323 -4.28 5.14 15.46
CA SER A 323 -4.63 6.47 15.98
C SER A 323 -5.49 6.46 17.25
N VAL A 324 -6.29 5.41 17.44
CA VAL A 324 -7.22 5.28 18.59
C VAL A 324 -7.07 3.95 19.33
N GLY A 325 -6.18 3.06 18.90
CA GLY A 325 -5.89 1.83 19.63
C GLY A 325 -5.18 2.14 20.94
N PHE A 326 -5.63 1.48 22.00
CA PHE A 326 -5.05 1.54 23.33
C PHE A 326 -5.16 0.15 23.99
N PHE A 327 -4.39 -0.04 25.05
CA PHE A 327 -4.41 -1.24 25.88
C PHE A 327 -4.65 -0.86 27.34
N PRO A 328 -5.30 -1.75 28.12
CA PRO A 328 -5.37 -1.57 29.56
C PRO A 328 -3.97 -1.63 30.17
N GLU A 329 -3.81 -1.04 31.36
CA GLU A 329 -2.52 -1.01 32.07
C GLU A 329 -1.91 -2.41 32.25
N GLU A 330 -2.72 -3.43 32.55
CA GLU A 330 -2.26 -4.82 32.69
C GLU A 330 -1.58 -5.32 31.41
N GLN A 331 -2.17 -5.03 30.24
CA GLN A 331 -1.59 -5.43 28.96
C GLN A 331 -0.37 -4.59 28.58
N LEU A 332 -0.37 -3.29 28.91
CA LEU A 332 0.81 -2.43 28.75
C LEU A 332 1.99 -2.95 29.59
N ASN A 333 1.74 -3.47 30.79
CA ASN A 333 2.76 -4.06 31.64
C ASN A 333 3.35 -5.35 31.03
N GLU A 334 2.53 -6.23 30.45
CA GLU A 334 3.02 -7.41 29.73
C GLU A 334 3.85 -7.03 28.49
N ILE A 335 3.46 -5.97 27.77
CA ILE A 335 4.26 -5.43 26.65
C ILE A 335 5.61 -4.91 27.16
N ALA A 336 5.64 -4.15 28.25
CA ALA A 336 6.87 -3.64 28.85
C ALA A 336 7.83 -4.79 29.23
N HIS A 337 7.33 -5.82 29.90
CA HIS A 337 8.12 -7.01 30.23
C HIS A 337 8.65 -7.72 28.99
N ALA A 338 7.83 -7.91 27.95
CA ALA A 338 8.28 -8.53 26.70
C ALA A 338 9.39 -7.73 26.00
N LEU A 339 9.31 -6.41 26.01
CA LEU A 339 10.35 -5.54 25.44
C LEU A 339 11.66 -5.64 26.22
N GLU A 340 11.60 -5.66 27.55
CA GLU A 340 12.77 -5.87 28.41
C GLU A 340 13.41 -7.24 28.18
N ASP A 341 12.60 -8.29 28.10
CA ASP A 341 13.05 -9.68 28.00
C ASP A 341 13.59 -10.02 26.61
N SER A 342 12.97 -9.53 25.54
CA SER A 342 13.38 -9.78 24.16
C SER A 342 14.80 -9.30 23.81
N LYS A 343 15.35 -8.36 24.62
CA LYS A 343 16.62 -7.65 24.38
C LYS A 343 16.70 -6.92 23.03
N GLN A 344 15.59 -6.85 22.28
CA GLN A 344 15.51 -6.09 21.05
C GLN A 344 15.49 -4.60 21.37
N ARG A 345 16.05 -3.81 20.45
CA ARG A 345 15.91 -2.36 20.53
C ARG A 345 14.52 -1.96 20.08
N PHE A 346 13.91 -0.96 20.70
CA PHE A 346 12.53 -0.61 20.35
C PHE A 346 12.23 0.88 20.29
N VAL A 347 11.27 1.23 19.44
CA VAL A 347 10.49 2.47 19.57
C VAL A 347 9.05 2.06 19.83
N TRP A 348 8.47 2.52 20.94
CA TRP A 348 7.11 2.17 21.31
C TRP A 348 6.22 3.41 21.39
N ALA A 349 5.31 3.55 20.43
CA ALA A 349 4.26 4.56 20.45
C ALA A 349 3.08 4.06 21.29
N MET A 350 2.86 4.65 22.46
CA MET A 350 1.78 4.25 23.38
C MET A 350 0.82 5.38 23.72
N ARG A 351 -0.43 5.00 24.04
CA ARG A 351 -1.46 5.88 24.61
C ARG A 351 -1.99 5.25 25.89
N PRO A 352 -1.39 5.57 27.04
CA PRO A 352 -1.88 5.01 28.28
C PRO A 352 -3.27 5.61 28.62
N PRO A 353 -4.20 4.81 29.16
CA PRO A 353 -5.56 5.29 29.50
C PRO A 353 -5.58 6.29 30.67
N HIS A 354 -4.55 6.25 31.53
CA HIS A 354 -4.32 7.13 32.66
C HIS A 354 -2.82 7.19 32.94
N GLU A 355 -2.38 7.99 33.90
CA GLU A 355 -0.97 8.07 34.28
C GLU A 355 -0.48 6.71 34.81
N VAL A 356 0.56 6.16 34.18
CA VAL A 356 1.05 4.81 34.47
C VAL A 356 2.24 4.89 35.43
N SER A 357 2.04 4.46 36.68
CA SER A 357 3.03 4.60 37.76
C SER A 357 4.37 3.91 37.49
N TRP A 358 4.37 2.79 36.77
CA TRP A 358 5.59 2.03 36.45
C TRP A 358 6.35 2.56 35.24
N LEU A 359 5.76 3.46 34.44
CA LEU A 359 6.34 3.93 33.18
C LEU A 359 7.68 4.63 33.41
N GLU A 360 7.79 5.49 34.43
CA GLU A 360 9.05 6.18 34.74
C GLU A 360 10.18 5.19 35.06
N LEU A 361 9.87 4.15 35.84
CA LEU A 361 10.85 3.12 36.16
C LEU A 361 11.23 2.28 34.93
N PHE A 362 10.27 1.98 34.05
CA PHE A 362 10.53 1.30 32.78
C PHE A 362 11.42 2.14 31.86
N LEU A 363 11.13 3.44 31.74
CA LEU A 363 11.94 4.38 30.97
C LEU A 363 13.37 4.41 31.51
N ARG A 364 13.56 4.58 32.82
CA ARG A 364 14.90 4.55 33.44
C ARG A 364 15.67 3.25 33.21
N ARG A 365 14.98 2.09 33.17
CA ARG A 365 15.61 0.79 32.92
C ARG A 365 16.01 0.60 31.45
N THR A 366 15.31 1.28 30.53
CA THR A 366 15.54 1.20 29.09
C THR A 366 16.32 2.40 28.53
N GLU A 367 16.51 3.42 29.38
CA GLU A 367 17.30 4.64 29.17
C GLU A 367 18.76 4.29 28.87
N GLY A 368 19.37 5.01 27.92
CA GLY A 368 20.79 4.81 27.59
C GLY A 368 21.08 3.66 26.61
N GLY A 369 20.07 3.08 25.95
CA GLY A 369 20.33 2.35 24.70
C GLY A 369 19.32 1.30 24.26
N GLN A 370 18.39 0.83 25.11
CA GLN A 370 17.48 -0.25 24.70
C GLN A 370 16.28 0.26 23.90
N GLY A 371 15.63 1.35 24.31
CA GLY A 371 14.48 1.83 23.55
C GLY A 371 14.01 3.24 23.87
N LYS A 372 13.11 3.74 23.03
CA LYS A 372 12.43 5.02 23.17
C LYS A 372 10.91 4.78 23.25
N VAL A 373 10.24 5.54 24.10
CA VAL A 373 8.77 5.55 24.19
C VAL A 373 8.29 6.90 23.69
N VAL A 374 7.31 6.88 22.79
CA VAL A 374 6.61 8.08 22.30
C VAL A 374 5.20 8.03 22.84
N VAL A 375 4.82 9.02 23.64
CA VAL A 375 3.46 9.09 24.19
C VAL A 375 2.57 9.86 23.22
N SER A 376 1.34 9.39 22.99
CA SER A 376 0.27 10.00 22.16
C SER A 376 0.38 9.81 20.63
N TRP A 377 1.42 10.31 19.96
CA TRP A 377 1.50 10.28 18.50
C TRP A 377 2.93 10.14 18.04
N ALA A 378 3.15 9.22 17.10
CA ALA A 378 4.45 9.00 16.48
C ALA A 378 4.37 9.35 14.99
N PRO A 379 5.40 9.98 14.39
CA PRO A 379 5.52 10.16 12.94
C PRO A 379 5.78 8.80 12.26
N GLN A 380 4.76 7.95 12.26
CA GLN A 380 4.86 6.51 11.97
C GLN A 380 5.49 6.21 10.62
N ALA A 381 5.03 6.86 9.54
CA ALA A 381 5.59 6.65 8.22
C ALA A 381 7.09 6.96 8.19
N ALA A 382 7.49 8.01 8.88
CA ALA A 382 8.87 8.46 8.87
C ALA A 382 9.77 7.58 9.78
N ILE A 383 9.26 7.07 10.91
CA ILE A 383 9.93 6.02 11.72
C ILE A 383 10.07 4.73 10.92
N LEU A 384 9.00 4.26 10.25
CA LEU A 384 9.04 3.08 9.38
C LEU A 384 10.01 3.25 8.21
N GLY A 385 10.21 4.48 7.75
CA GLY A 385 11.21 4.82 6.73
C GLY A 385 12.66 4.73 7.19
N HIS A 386 12.91 4.73 8.50
CA HIS A 386 14.26 4.75 9.03
C HIS A 386 15.01 3.41 8.79
N PRO A 387 16.30 3.42 8.38
CA PRO A 387 17.09 2.20 8.14
C PRO A 387 17.24 1.30 9.38
N ALA A 388 17.36 1.90 10.58
CA ALA A 388 17.46 1.16 11.83
C ALA A 388 16.23 0.31 12.17
N VAL A 389 15.03 0.68 11.69
CA VAL A 389 13.81 -0.09 11.97
C VAL A 389 13.82 -1.39 11.20
N GLY A 390 13.80 -2.52 11.90
CA GLY A 390 13.85 -3.86 11.34
C GLY A 390 12.48 -4.51 11.15
N GLY A 391 11.47 -4.14 11.94
CA GLY A 391 10.15 -4.75 11.92
C GLY A 391 9.10 -3.91 12.65
N PHE A 392 7.83 -4.20 12.40
CA PHE A 392 6.70 -3.42 12.91
C PHE A 392 5.67 -4.30 13.65
N VAL A 393 5.52 -4.11 14.96
CA VAL A 393 4.37 -4.65 15.71
C VAL A 393 3.20 -3.71 15.50
N SER A 394 2.13 -4.22 14.90
CA SER A 394 1.02 -3.40 14.43
C SER A 394 -0.33 -3.99 14.77
N HIS A 395 -1.26 -3.09 15.05
CA HIS A 395 -2.71 -3.36 15.05
C HIS A 395 -3.28 -3.76 13.68
N CYS A 396 -2.49 -3.79 12.61
CA CYS A 396 -2.95 -4.19 11.27
C CYS A 396 -4.10 -3.33 10.71
N GLY A 397 -4.19 -2.05 11.10
CA GLY A 397 -4.96 -1.07 10.34
C GLY A 397 -4.39 -0.94 8.92
N TRP A 398 -5.25 -0.79 7.92
CA TRP A 398 -4.82 -0.91 6.53
C TRP A 398 -3.78 0.13 6.11
N ASN A 399 -3.90 1.38 6.57
CA ASN A 399 -2.88 2.40 6.30
C ASN A 399 -1.50 2.01 6.87
N SER A 400 -1.46 1.48 8.10
CA SER A 400 -0.24 0.98 8.72
C SER A 400 0.38 -0.19 7.93
N ILE A 401 -0.46 -1.06 7.36
CA ILE A 401 0.00 -2.15 6.49
C ILE A 401 0.63 -1.58 5.22
N LEU A 402 -0.04 -0.64 4.55
CA LEU A 402 0.48 0.00 3.34
C LEU A 402 1.79 0.77 3.60
N GLU A 403 1.91 1.48 4.72
CA GLU A 403 3.15 2.13 5.14
C GLU A 403 4.27 1.11 5.38
N SER A 404 3.98 0.03 6.11
CA SER A 404 4.96 -1.05 6.35
C SER A 404 5.46 -1.66 5.04
N ILE A 405 4.53 -1.95 4.12
CA ILE A 405 4.83 -2.47 2.78
C ILE A 405 5.68 -1.47 2.00
N TRP A 406 5.33 -0.18 2.02
CA TRP A 406 6.04 0.88 1.32
C TRP A 406 7.52 0.98 1.72
N PHE A 407 7.83 0.72 2.98
CA PHE A 407 9.19 0.71 3.50
C PHE A 407 9.84 -0.67 3.55
N GLY A 408 9.09 -1.73 3.25
CA GLY A 408 9.56 -3.12 3.26
C GLY A 408 9.81 -3.68 4.65
N LYS A 409 9.06 -3.22 5.65
CA LYS A 409 9.15 -3.72 7.03
C LYS A 409 8.18 -4.89 7.21
N PRO A 410 8.63 -6.05 7.71
CA PRO A 410 7.73 -7.14 8.08
C PRO A 410 6.85 -6.74 9.28
N ILE A 411 5.71 -7.42 9.45
CA ILE A 411 4.70 -7.06 10.44
C ILE A 411 4.53 -8.18 11.47
N ALA A 412 4.58 -7.88 12.76
CA ALA A 412 4.02 -8.75 13.79
C ALA A 412 2.59 -8.30 14.09
N ALA A 413 1.64 -9.18 13.78
CA ALA A 413 0.22 -8.86 13.72
C ALA A 413 -0.43 -8.99 15.09
N TRP A 414 -1.01 -7.88 15.56
CA TRP A 414 -1.73 -7.80 16.83
C TRP A 414 -2.94 -6.88 16.72
N PRO A 415 -3.99 -7.31 15.99
CA PRO A 415 -5.20 -6.52 15.77
C PRO A 415 -5.96 -6.21 17.07
N ILE A 416 -6.77 -5.15 17.04
CA ILE A 416 -7.53 -4.67 18.20
C ILE A 416 -9.03 -4.57 17.88
N TYR A 417 -9.42 -3.93 16.77
CA TYR A 417 -10.83 -3.65 16.46
C TYR A 417 -11.09 -3.53 14.95
N GLY A 418 -12.35 -3.30 14.56
CA GLY A 418 -12.73 -3.09 13.16
C GLY A 418 -12.46 -4.32 12.30
N GLU A 419 -11.91 -4.12 11.11
CA GLU A 419 -11.53 -5.18 10.17
C GLU A 419 -10.09 -5.68 10.34
N GLN A 420 -9.39 -5.22 11.39
CA GLN A 420 -7.96 -5.50 11.60
C GLN A 420 -7.64 -6.99 11.69
N GLN A 421 -8.52 -7.81 12.24
CA GLN A 421 -8.34 -9.27 12.29
C GLN A 421 -8.34 -9.89 10.88
N ALA A 422 -9.21 -9.39 10.00
CA ALA A 422 -9.24 -9.82 8.60
C ALA A 422 -8.00 -9.36 7.84
N ASN A 423 -7.51 -8.14 8.13
CA ASN A 423 -6.25 -7.63 7.59
C ASN A 423 -5.05 -8.43 8.09
N ALA A 424 -5.01 -8.78 9.38
CA ALA A 424 -3.95 -9.57 9.99
C ALA A 424 -3.88 -10.98 9.38
N PHE A 425 -5.03 -11.64 9.21
CA PHE A 425 -5.11 -12.92 8.50
C PHE A 425 -4.60 -12.81 7.06
N HIS A 426 -4.89 -11.70 6.38
CA HIS A 426 -4.39 -11.46 5.03
C HIS A 426 -2.86 -11.28 5.00
N VAL A 427 -2.31 -10.46 5.91
CA VAL A 427 -0.86 -10.18 6.01
C VAL A 427 -0.05 -11.44 6.34
N VAL A 428 -0.51 -12.21 7.33
CA VAL A 428 0.19 -13.41 7.82
C VAL A 428 -0.08 -14.61 6.89
N GLY A 429 -1.33 -14.80 6.48
CA GLY A 429 -1.78 -15.99 5.77
C GLY A 429 -1.68 -15.91 4.25
N GLU A 430 -2.07 -14.80 3.64
CA GLU A 430 -2.18 -14.69 2.18
C GLU A 430 -0.93 -14.07 1.55
N ILE A 431 -0.48 -12.93 2.10
CA ILE A 431 0.68 -12.19 1.57
C ILE A 431 2.00 -12.80 2.07
N GLY A 432 2.03 -13.23 3.34
CA GLY A 432 3.20 -13.84 3.97
C GLY A 432 4.30 -12.83 4.32
N VAL A 433 3.93 -11.60 4.68
CA VAL A 433 4.87 -10.53 5.11
C VAL A 433 4.83 -10.29 6.62
N GLY A 434 4.22 -11.20 7.38
CA GLY A 434 4.12 -11.04 8.82
C GLY A 434 4.01 -12.33 9.60
N VAL A 435 4.15 -12.18 10.92
CA VAL A 435 4.01 -13.23 11.95
C VAL A 435 2.85 -12.89 12.87
N ASP A 436 2.29 -13.89 13.52
CA ASP A 436 1.20 -13.74 14.49
C ASP A 436 1.76 -13.46 15.89
N ILE A 437 1.30 -12.39 16.54
CA ILE A 437 1.37 -12.28 18.00
C ILE A 437 0.02 -12.68 18.59
N LYS A 438 -1.07 -12.05 18.12
CA LYS A 438 -2.42 -12.38 18.58
C LYS A 438 -3.51 -11.95 17.61
N MET A 439 -3.64 -12.65 16.48
CA MET A 439 -4.64 -12.35 15.43
C MET A 439 -6.10 -12.38 15.92
N ASP A 440 -6.41 -13.15 16.97
CA ASP A 440 -7.76 -13.22 17.55
C ASP A 440 -7.99 -12.28 18.74
N TYR A 441 -7.02 -11.39 19.06
CA TYR A 441 -7.24 -10.34 20.04
C TYR A 441 -8.34 -9.38 19.56
N LYS A 442 -9.27 -9.07 20.46
CA LYS A 442 -10.39 -8.14 20.22
C LYS A 442 -10.58 -7.25 21.44
N MET A 443 -10.75 -5.96 21.18
CA MET A 443 -11.33 -5.04 22.15
C MET A 443 -12.85 -5.05 21.98
N GLU A 444 -13.58 -5.31 23.06
CA GLU A 444 -15.04 -5.24 23.08
C GLU A 444 -15.49 -3.80 23.38
N TYR A 445 -16.45 -3.29 22.61
CA TYR A 445 -17.00 -1.95 22.80
C TYR A 445 -18.11 -1.93 23.88
N PRO A 446 -18.33 -0.78 24.54
CA PRO A 446 -17.38 0.28 24.79
C PRO A 446 -16.50 -0.12 25.98
N ASN A 447 -15.21 -0.32 25.77
CA ASN A 447 -14.20 -0.47 26.83
C ASN A 447 -14.26 -1.78 27.65
N LYS A 448 -14.81 -2.87 27.13
CA LYS A 448 -14.53 -4.19 27.69
C LYS A 448 -13.31 -4.76 26.98
N VAL A 449 -12.21 -4.93 27.70
CA VAL A 449 -11.09 -5.71 27.18
C VAL A 449 -11.60 -7.15 27.11
N SER A 450 -11.43 -7.86 25.99
CA SER A 450 -11.66 -9.31 26.06
C SER A 450 -10.80 -9.85 27.20
N ASN A 451 -11.25 -10.85 27.94
CA ASN A 451 -10.49 -11.44 29.06
C ASN A 451 -9.15 -12.10 28.62
N THR A 452 -8.70 -11.86 27.40
CA THR A 452 -7.50 -12.41 26.77
C THR A 452 -6.31 -11.47 27.00
N LEU A 453 -5.69 -11.58 28.16
CA LEU A 453 -4.37 -11.00 28.40
C LEU A 453 -3.33 -11.76 27.55
N VAL A 454 -2.62 -11.04 26.67
CA VAL A 454 -1.49 -11.60 25.91
C VAL A 454 -0.25 -11.50 26.79
N ARG A 455 0.31 -12.65 27.14
CA ARG A 455 1.43 -12.74 28.08
C ARG A 455 2.72 -12.24 27.45
N ALA A 456 3.61 -11.69 28.27
CA ALA A 456 4.92 -11.19 27.87
C ALA A 456 5.70 -12.21 27.02
N LYS A 457 5.61 -13.50 27.37
CA LYS A 457 6.28 -14.56 26.61
C LYS A 457 5.75 -14.74 25.19
N GLU A 458 4.44 -14.61 24.98
CA GLU A 458 3.81 -14.71 23.65
C GLU A 458 4.22 -13.50 22.78
N ILE A 459 4.26 -12.31 23.37
CA ILE A 459 4.72 -11.07 22.72
C ILE A 459 6.20 -11.18 22.34
N GLU A 460 7.04 -11.61 23.29
CA GLU A 460 8.48 -11.80 23.09
C GLU A 460 8.74 -12.75 21.92
N MET A 461 8.07 -13.91 21.88
CA MET A 461 8.21 -14.89 20.79
C MET A 461 7.83 -14.29 19.42
N GLY A 462 6.78 -13.47 19.37
CA GLY A 462 6.40 -12.77 18.14
C GLY A 462 7.44 -11.73 17.70
N ILE A 463 8.02 -10.99 18.66
CA ILE A 463 9.12 -10.03 18.40
C ILE A 463 10.38 -10.77 17.93
N GLU A 464 10.76 -11.88 18.59
CA GLU A 464 11.90 -12.71 18.19
C GLU A 464 11.72 -13.24 16.76
N SER A 465 10.54 -13.79 16.45
CA SER A 465 10.23 -14.32 15.11
C SER A 465 10.24 -13.22 14.04
N LEU A 466 9.73 -12.03 14.36
CA LEU A 466 9.75 -10.85 13.49
C LEU A 466 11.18 -10.39 13.18
N MET A 467 12.04 -10.41 14.19
CA MET A 467 13.39 -9.86 14.12
C MET A 467 14.43 -10.88 13.65
N ASP A 468 14.10 -12.17 13.57
CA ASP A 468 14.96 -13.21 13.00
C ASP A 468 15.36 -12.89 11.54
N PRO A 469 16.66 -12.70 11.24
CA PRO A 469 17.13 -12.37 9.90
C PRO A 469 16.94 -13.52 8.89
N THR A 470 16.74 -14.75 9.35
CA THR A 470 16.51 -15.92 8.51
C THR A 470 15.05 -16.12 8.13
N ASN A 471 14.13 -15.38 8.77
CA ASN A 471 12.71 -15.51 8.53
C ASN A 471 12.33 -15.02 7.11
N PRO A 472 11.71 -15.86 6.27
CA PRO A 472 11.40 -15.52 4.88
C PRO A 472 10.45 -14.32 4.72
N ILE A 473 9.70 -13.94 5.77
CA ILE A 473 8.84 -12.74 5.75
C ILE A 473 9.62 -11.47 5.40
N ARG A 474 10.90 -11.38 5.77
CA ARG A 474 11.76 -10.21 5.52
C ARG A 474 12.07 -10.04 4.05
N LEU A 475 12.46 -11.13 3.39
CA LEU A 475 12.65 -11.15 1.94
C LEU A 475 11.33 -10.78 1.24
N LYS A 476 10.22 -11.35 1.71
CA LYS A 476 8.90 -11.07 1.15
C LYS A 476 8.47 -9.61 1.29
N ALA A 477 8.74 -8.99 2.44
CA ALA A 477 8.47 -7.58 2.68
C ALA A 477 9.31 -6.69 1.75
N GLY A 478 10.59 -7.04 1.53
CA GLY A 478 11.45 -6.38 0.55
C GLY A 478 10.93 -6.49 -0.90
N GLU A 479 10.46 -7.67 -1.32
CA GLU A 479 9.83 -7.84 -2.64
C GLU A 479 8.56 -7.00 -2.78
N MET A 480 7.75 -6.92 -1.73
CA MET A 480 6.48 -6.18 -1.76
C MET A 480 6.69 -4.67 -1.78
N LYS A 481 7.74 -4.18 -1.12
CA LYS A 481 8.19 -2.78 -1.22
C LYS A 481 8.42 -2.33 -2.66
N GLU A 482 9.20 -3.12 -3.41
CA GLU A 482 9.50 -2.77 -4.81
C GLU A 482 8.23 -2.79 -5.68
N ARG A 483 7.34 -3.75 -5.46
CA ARG A 483 6.04 -3.81 -6.15
C ARG A 483 5.15 -2.62 -5.82
N SER A 484 5.10 -2.24 -4.54
CA SER A 484 4.34 -1.10 -4.02
C SER A 484 4.79 0.22 -4.65
N ARG A 485 6.11 0.46 -4.70
CA ARG A 485 6.69 1.64 -5.33
C ARG A 485 6.40 1.69 -6.83
N LEU A 486 6.56 0.57 -7.53
CA LEU A 486 6.26 0.47 -8.95
C LEU A 486 4.78 0.72 -9.25
N ALA A 487 3.87 0.24 -8.41
CA ALA A 487 2.44 0.47 -8.56
C ALA A 487 2.10 1.97 -8.50
N LEU A 488 2.67 2.70 -7.52
CA LEU A 488 2.48 4.15 -7.42
C LEU A 488 3.09 4.89 -8.62
N MET A 489 4.30 4.53 -9.05
CA MET A 489 4.93 5.15 -10.23
C MET A 489 4.09 4.97 -11.48
N LYS A 490 3.48 3.79 -11.69
CA LYS A 490 2.54 3.55 -12.79
C LYS A 490 1.27 4.39 -12.68
N ALA A 491 0.71 4.48 -11.48
CA ALA A 491 -0.42 5.34 -11.21
C ALA A 491 -0.10 6.81 -11.52
N LEU A 492 1.13 7.27 -11.24
CA LEU A 492 1.61 8.64 -11.50
C LEU A 492 2.05 8.90 -12.95
N ALA A 493 2.44 7.89 -13.72
CA ALA A 493 2.89 8.04 -15.12
C ALA A 493 1.76 8.13 -16.15
N HIS A 494 0.57 7.55 -15.91
CA HIS A 494 -0.53 7.60 -16.88
C HIS A 494 -1.31 8.94 -16.87
N GLN A 495 -1.41 9.63 -18.01
CA GLN A 495 -2.38 10.71 -18.30
C GLN A 495 -3.02 10.50 -19.69
N PRO A 496 -4.29 10.88 -19.95
CA PRO A 496 -5.41 11.17 -19.04
C PRO A 496 -6.58 10.17 -19.20
N PHE A 497 -7.17 9.80 -18.07
CA PHE A 497 -8.55 9.34 -17.95
C PHE A 497 -9.47 10.54 -18.27
N CYS A 498 -10.59 10.31 -18.97
CA CYS A 498 -11.71 11.22 -19.28
C CYS A 498 -11.77 11.80 -20.70
N ASP A 499 -12.41 11.06 -21.59
CA ASP A 499 -13.62 11.55 -22.25
C ASP A 499 -14.75 10.54 -21.99
N GLY A 500 -15.82 10.98 -21.32
CA GLY A 500 -17.12 10.28 -21.20
C GLY A 500 -17.11 8.84 -20.65
N LEU A 501 -17.37 8.66 -19.35
CA LEU A 501 -18.06 7.43 -18.92
C LEU A 501 -19.53 7.60 -19.37
N PRO A 502 -20.11 6.76 -20.26
CA PRO A 502 -19.84 5.33 -20.50
C PRO A 502 -19.65 4.91 -21.99
N ALA A 503 -18.71 3.99 -22.26
CA ALA A 503 -18.76 2.89 -23.25
C ALA A 503 -17.41 2.14 -23.38
N GLU A 504 -16.27 2.71 -22.97
CA GLU A 504 -14.94 2.12 -23.22
C GLU A 504 -14.21 1.63 -21.95
N GLN A 505 -14.95 1.16 -20.95
CA GLN A 505 -14.36 0.37 -19.85
C GLN A 505 -14.23 -1.12 -20.17
N ALA A 506 -14.52 -1.54 -21.40
CA ALA A 506 -14.01 -2.81 -21.91
C ALA A 506 -12.47 -2.78 -22.11
N ALA A 507 -11.83 -1.60 -22.12
CA ALA A 507 -10.42 -1.48 -22.48
C ALA A 507 -9.43 -1.55 -21.31
N PHE A 508 -9.83 -1.35 -20.05
CA PHE A 508 -8.88 -1.41 -18.92
C PHE A 508 -8.56 -2.85 -18.47
N CYS A 509 -9.41 -3.83 -18.81
CA CYS A 509 -9.11 -5.27 -18.66
C CYS A 509 -9.13 -6.05 -19.98
N GLY A 510 -9.62 -5.48 -21.10
CA GLY A 510 -9.81 -6.21 -22.36
C GLY A 510 -8.94 -5.81 -23.56
N GLU A 511 -8.29 -4.63 -23.58
CA GLU A 511 -7.48 -4.21 -24.75
C GLU A 511 -5.97 -4.25 -24.51
N ALA A 512 -5.51 -4.25 -23.25
CA ALA A 512 -4.10 -4.50 -22.91
C ALA A 512 -3.63 -5.92 -23.28
N LEU A 513 -4.55 -6.85 -23.59
CA LEU A 513 -4.26 -8.25 -23.91
C LEU A 513 -4.14 -8.55 -25.42
N GLN A 514 -4.55 -7.65 -26.33
CA GLN A 514 -4.42 -7.90 -27.78
C GLN A 514 -3.20 -7.22 -28.44
N GLY A 515 -2.73 -6.07 -27.92
CA GLY A 515 -1.45 -5.46 -28.33
C GLY A 515 -0.21 -6.16 -27.77
N GLU A 516 -0.37 -6.98 -26.73
CA GLU A 516 0.72 -7.65 -26.00
C GLU A 516 1.49 -8.71 -26.81
N THR A 517 1.01 -9.12 -27.99
CA THR A 517 1.58 -10.27 -28.71
C THR A 517 2.65 -9.90 -29.75
N GLU A 518 2.54 -8.81 -30.49
CA GLU A 518 3.43 -8.57 -31.64
C GLU A 518 4.84 -8.10 -31.25
N TRP A 519 4.96 -7.17 -30.29
CA TRP A 519 6.28 -6.73 -29.84
C TRP A 519 7.01 -7.80 -29.00
N LYS A 520 6.29 -8.61 -28.19
CA LYS A 520 6.89 -9.77 -27.49
C LYS A 520 7.39 -10.81 -28.47
N LYS A 521 6.64 -11.08 -29.56
CA LYS A 521 7.11 -11.94 -30.66
C LYS A 521 8.36 -11.37 -31.32
N ALA A 522 8.43 -10.06 -31.56
CA ALA A 522 9.60 -9.39 -32.11
C ALA A 522 10.83 -9.51 -31.20
N VAL A 523 10.70 -9.21 -29.90
CA VAL A 523 11.78 -9.33 -28.90
C VAL A 523 12.27 -10.79 -28.79
N VAL A 524 11.35 -11.75 -28.73
CA VAL A 524 11.70 -13.18 -28.71
C VAL A 524 12.39 -13.61 -30.00
N ALA A 525 11.99 -13.08 -31.16
CA ALA A 525 12.62 -13.37 -32.45
C ALA A 525 14.06 -12.83 -32.49
N VAL A 526 14.29 -11.62 -31.97
CA VAL A 526 15.63 -11.00 -31.87
C VAL A 526 16.53 -11.83 -30.96
N ILE A 527 16.09 -12.18 -29.75
CA ILE A 527 16.90 -12.99 -28.82
C ILE A 527 17.23 -14.37 -29.42
N LYS A 528 16.29 -14.99 -30.13
CA LYS A 528 16.53 -16.26 -30.84
C LYS A 528 17.55 -16.14 -31.98
N ALA A 529 17.52 -15.05 -32.73
CA ALA A 529 18.53 -14.79 -33.76
C ALA A 529 19.93 -14.63 -33.14
N THR A 530 20.03 -13.98 -31.98
CA THR A 530 21.27 -13.83 -31.21
C THR A 530 21.78 -15.17 -30.69
N ILE A 531 20.91 -16.02 -30.15
CA ILE A 531 21.26 -17.40 -29.76
C ILE A 531 21.90 -18.15 -30.94
N LYS A 532 21.37 -18.00 -32.17
CA LYS A 532 21.93 -18.66 -33.36
C LYS A 532 23.34 -18.15 -33.69
N LYS A 533 23.59 -16.84 -33.56
CA LYS A 533 24.91 -16.23 -33.79
C LYS A 533 25.93 -16.66 -32.74
N VAL A 534 25.56 -16.61 -31.45
CA VAL A 534 26.43 -17.05 -30.34
C VAL A 534 26.78 -18.53 -30.46
N LYS A 535 25.82 -19.40 -30.83
CA LYS A 535 26.11 -20.82 -31.13
C LYS A 535 27.07 -21.03 -32.29
N SER A 536 26.98 -20.19 -33.32
CA SER A 536 27.87 -20.29 -34.48
C SER A 536 29.30 -19.88 -34.10
N ALA A 537 29.43 -18.84 -33.27
CA ALA A 537 30.70 -18.42 -32.69
C ALA A 537 31.29 -19.48 -31.76
N GLU A 538 30.46 -20.10 -30.90
CA GLU A 538 30.87 -21.22 -30.06
C GLU A 538 31.40 -22.40 -30.89
N TYR A 539 30.69 -22.79 -31.96
CA TYR A 539 31.14 -23.87 -32.83
C TYR A 539 32.48 -23.56 -33.50
N ALA A 540 32.66 -22.32 -33.99
CA ALA A 540 33.94 -21.88 -34.52
C ALA A 540 35.04 -21.81 -33.45
N ALA A 541 34.67 -21.67 -32.17
CA ALA A 541 35.59 -21.62 -31.04
C ALA A 541 36.04 -22.99 -30.52
N ARG A 542 35.32 -24.09 -30.81
CA ARG A 542 35.64 -25.46 -30.35
C ARG A 542 36.87 -26.10 -31.00
N SER A 543 37.70 -25.33 -31.70
CA SER A 543 38.92 -25.81 -32.35
C SER A 543 40.08 -24.83 -32.22
N ILE A 544 39.97 -23.93 -31.24
CA ILE A 544 40.93 -22.85 -31.03
C ILE A 544 42.24 -23.40 -30.49
N GLY A 545 42.19 -24.24 -29.45
CA GLY A 545 43.36 -24.89 -28.86
C GLY A 545 44.12 -25.72 -29.91
N SER A 546 43.40 -26.37 -30.82
CA SER A 546 43.98 -27.13 -31.94
C SER A 546 44.65 -26.26 -33.02
N ALA A 547 44.27 -24.98 -33.13
CA ALA A 547 44.84 -24.03 -34.08
C ALA A 547 46.07 -23.26 -33.54
N LEU A 548 46.41 -23.45 -32.26
CA LEU A 548 47.56 -22.80 -31.63
C LEU A 548 48.89 -23.43 -32.07
N PRO A 549 49.98 -22.65 -32.17
CA PRO A 549 51.29 -23.15 -32.59
C PRO A 549 51.77 -24.30 -31.69
N PRO A 550 52.49 -25.34 -32.19
CA PRO A 550 53.01 -26.49 -31.42
C PRO A 550 53.76 -26.14 -30.12
N THR A 551 54.23 -24.89 -29.98
CA THR A 551 54.94 -24.36 -28.82
C THR A 551 54.07 -24.14 -27.58
N VAL A 552 52.74 -24.12 -27.71
CA VAL A 552 51.83 -24.02 -26.55
C VAL A 552 51.60 -25.43 -25.96
N PRO A 553 51.79 -25.63 -24.64
CA PRO A 553 51.56 -26.92 -23.99
C PRO A 553 50.16 -27.47 -24.24
N GLU A 554 50.02 -28.78 -24.42
CA GLU A 554 48.75 -29.43 -24.73
C GLU A 554 47.71 -29.24 -23.62
N SER A 555 48.14 -29.26 -22.35
CA SER A 555 47.31 -28.93 -21.18
C SER A 555 46.74 -27.51 -21.22
N ASP A 556 47.50 -26.56 -21.78
CA ASP A 556 47.06 -25.17 -21.89
C ASP A 556 46.06 -25.02 -23.04
N ARG A 557 46.24 -25.75 -24.14
CA ARG A 557 45.28 -25.79 -25.26
C ARG A 557 43.92 -26.32 -24.82
N GLU A 558 43.90 -27.44 -24.10
CA GLU A 558 42.67 -28.05 -23.57
C GLU A 558 41.96 -27.11 -22.60
N ASN A 559 42.71 -26.48 -21.68
CA ASN A 559 42.19 -25.50 -20.74
C ASN A 559 41.58 -24.27 -21.43
N ILE A 560 42.19 -23.82 -22.54
CA ILE A 560 41.65 -22.72 -23.36
C ILE A 560 40.34 -23.12 -24.03
N ASP A 561 40.28 -24.31 -24.66
CA ASP A 561 39.06 -24.81 -25.29
C ASP A 561 37.92 -25.00 -24.27
N ASP A 562 38.22 -25.53 -23.08
CA ASP A 562 37.24 -25.70 -21.98
C ASP A 562 36.72 -24.37 -21.43
N LYS A 563 37.60 -23.38 -21.24
CA LYS A 563 37.21 -22.03 -20.78
C LYS A 563 36.38 -21.29 -21.81
N CYS A 564 36.75 -21.39 -23.09
CA CYS A 564 35.95 -20.81 -24.17
C CYS A 564 34.57 -21.48 -24.24
N HIS A 565 34.51 -22.81 -24.23
CA HIS A 565 33.25 -23.55 -24.30
C HIS A 565 32.31 -23.25 -23.11
N SER A 566 32.84 -23.22 -21.89
CA SER A 566 32.06 -22.90 -20.68
C SER A 566 31.49 -21.48 -20.69
N GLY A 567 32.26 -20.49 -21.17
CA GLY A 567 31.77 -19.12 -21.33
C GLY A 567 30.62 -18.99 -22.33
N PHE A 568 30.73 -19.66 -23.48
CA PHE A 568 29.66 -19.67 -24.48
C PHE A 568 28.40 -20.41 -24.01
N GLU A 569 28.53 -21.55 -23.32
CA GLU A 569 27.35 -22.26 -22.77
C GLU A 569 26.65 -21.45 -21.68
N TYR A 570 27.40 -20.75 -20.82
CA TYR A 570 26.82 -19.83 -19.83
C TYR A 570 26.04 -18.69 -20.50
N ALA A 571 26.62 -18.06 -21.53
CA ALA A 571 25.94 -17.04 -22.33
C ALA A 571 24.64 -17.57 -22.98
N LEU A 572 24.69 -18.77 -23.57
CA LEU A 572 23.53 -19.41 -24.18
C LEU A 572 22.45 -19.81 -23.16
N HIS A 573 22.85 -20.24 -21.96
CA HIS A 573 21.93 -20.56 -20.87
C HIS A 573 21.07 -19.34 -20.51
N ASN A 574 21.68 -18.18 -20.31
CA ASN A 574 20.98 -16.96 -19.91
C ASN A 574 20.03 -16.45 -21.00
N LEU A 575 20.47 -16.42 -22.26
CA LEU A 575 19.59 -16.04 -23.38
C LEU A 575 18.37 -16.99 -23.53
N ARG A 576 18.57 -18.32 -23.38
CA ARG A 576 17.48 -19.31 -23.41
C ARG A 576 16.51 -19.13 -22.23
N ARG A 577 17.05 -18.84 -21.04
CA ARG A 577 16.27 -18.57 -19.82
C ARG A 577 15.38 -17.34 -20.01
N SER A 578 15.89 -16.27 -20.61
CA SER A 578 15.10 -15.07 -20.94
C SER A 578 13.94 -15.38 -21.90
N VAL A 579 14.17 -16.16 -22.96
CA VAL A 579 13.08 -16.57 -23.89
C VAL A 579 12.00 -17.39 -23.17
N LYS A 580 12.39 -18.31 -22.27
CA LYS A 580 11.44 -19.13 -21.50
C LYS A 580 10.59 -18.26 -20.58
N ARG A 581 11.21 -17.31 -19.87
CA ARG A 581 10.54 -16.34 -18.99
C ARG A 581 9.52 -15.50 -19.76
N ILE A 582 9.90 -14.92 -20.89
CA ILE A 582 9.02 -14.09 -21.73
C ILE A 582 7.82 -14.89 -22.27
N ARG A 583 8.03 -16.15 -22.68
CA ARG A 583 6.97 -17.01 -23.23
C ARG A 583 6.01 -17.59 -22.20
N SER A 584 6.50 -17.86 -20.98
CA SER A 584 5.72 -18.52 -19.94
C SER A 584 4.62 -17.64 -19.32
N GLY A 585 4.51 -16.37 -19.71
CA GLY A 585 3.50 -15.45 -19.17
C GLY A 585 3.70 -15.11 -17.68
N VAL A 586 4.75 -15.64 -17.05
CA VAL A 586 5.14 -15.38 -15.65
C VAL A 586 5.37 -13.87 -15.41
N TYR A 587 5.50 -13.08 -16.48
CA TYR A 587 5.63 -11.64 -16.45
C TYR A 587 4.63 -10.99 -17.43
N ALA A 588 3.43 -10.67 -16.94
CA ALA A 588 2.34 -10.04 -17.69
C ALA A 588 2.49 -8.51 -17.88
N ARG A 589 3.72 -7.96 -17.74
CA ARG A 589 3.97 -6.51 -17.82
C ARG A 589 5.23 -6.21 -18.64
N THR A 590 5.21 -5.10 -19.37
CA THR A 590 6.27 -4.59 -20.26
C THR A 590 7.65 -4.53 -19.59
N ASP A 591 7.72 -3.95 -18.38
CA ASP A 591 8.97 -3.65 -17.68
C ASP A 591 9.76 -4.91 -17.33
N ASN A 592 9.07 -6.01 -17.03
CA ASN A 592 9.69 -7.28 -16.67
C ASN A 592 10.21 -8.06 -17.89
N VAL A 593 9.60 -7.86 -19.06
CA VAL A 593 10.11 -8.38 -20.34
C VAL A 593 11.37 -7.61 -20.74
N VAL A 594 11.37 -6.27 -20.56
CA VAL A 594 12.55 -5.42 -20.76
C VAL A 594 13.67 -5.87 -19.84
N TYR A 595 13.42 -5.96 -18.53
CA TYR A 595 14.41 -6.41 -17.55
C TYR A 595 14.95 -7.81 -17.86
N SER A 596 14.08 -8.77 -18.19
CA SER A 596 14.53 -10.14 -18.52
C SER A 596 15.37 -10.20 -19.80
N ALA A 597 15.06 -9.35 -20.79
CA ALA A 597 15.84 -9.24 -22.01
C ALA A 597 17.21 -8.59 -21.73
N TRP A 598 17.23 -7.47 -21.00
CA TRP A 598 18.43 -6.73 -20.65
C TRP A 598 19.35 -7.50 -19.72
N ALA A 599 18.85 -8.11 -18.64
CA ALA A 599 19.64 -8.95 -17.75
C ALA A 599 20.30 -10.12 -18.49
N GLY A 600 19.55 -10.79 -19.38
CA GLY A 600 20.10 -11.87 -20.20
C GLY A 600 21.17 -11.39 -21.19
N ILE A 601 21.02 -10.19 -21.76
CA ILE A 601 21.99 -9.58 -22.68
C ILE A 601 23.23 -9.11 -21.92
N PHE A 602 23.06 -8.48 -20.75
CA PHE A 602 24.14 -7.98 -19.91
C PHE A 602 24.97 -9.11 -19.32
N GLU A 603 24.34 -10.15 -18.75
CA GLU A 603 25.04 -11.33 -18.24
C GLU A 603 25.76 -12.09 -19.38
N CYS A 604 25.17 -12.13 -20.58
CA CYS A 604 25.82 -12.69 -21.76
C CYS A 604 27.05 -11.88 -22.18
N SER A 605 26.93 -10.54 -22.23
CA SER A 605 28.04 -9.63 -22.53
C SER A 605 29.14 -9.71 -21.47
N GLY A 606 28.78 -9.74 -20.19
CA GLY A 606 29.70 -9.88 -19.07
C GLY A 606 30.44 -11.22 -19.09
N ALA A 607 29.74 -12.31 -19.40
CA ALA A 607 30.37 -13.61 -19.59
C ALA A 607 31.39 -13.58 -20.73
N LEU A 608 31.00 -13.12 -21.92
CA LEU A 608 31.93 -13.02 -23.06
C LEU A 608 33.16 -12.16 -22.73
N ASN A 609 32.96 -11.02 -22.04
CA ASN A 609 34.05 -10.14 -21.61
C ASN A 609 34.96 -10.76 -20.53
N HIS A 610 34.39 -11.51 -19.58
CA HIS A 610 35.13 -12.12 -18.47
C HIS A 610 36.01 -13.29 -18.94
N PHE A 611 35.57 -14.02 -19.96
CA PHE A 611 36.31 -15.13 -20.54
C PHE A 611 37.30 -14.69 -21.65
N LYS A 612 37.76 -13.43 -21.64
CA LYS A 612 38.90 -12.99 -22.46
C LYS A 612 40.13 -13.83 -22.12
N VAL A 613 40.38 -14.87 -22.91
CA VAL A 613 41.63 -15.59 -22.86
C VAL A 613 42.68 -14.67 -23.47
N ASP A 614 43.61 -14.17 -22.66
CA ASP A 614 44.71 -13.33 -23.15
C ASP A 614 45.63 -14.19 -24.03
N MET A 615 45.41 -14.11 -25.34
CA MET A 615 46.21 -14.77 -26.36
C MET A 615 46.62 -13.75 -27.40
N SER A 616 47.81 -13.18 -27.17
CA SER A 616 48.44 -12.16 -28.02
C SER A 616 48.93 -12.68 -29.39
N VAL A 617 48.36 -13.76 -29.94
CA VAL A 617 48.64 -14.22 -31.31
C VAL A 617 47.45 -15.00 -31.91
N GLY A 618 46.96 -14.63 -33.09
CA GLY A 618 46.10 -15.50 -33.93
C GLY A 618 44.59 -15.16 -33.97
N PRO A 619 43.77 -15.93 -34.71
CA PRO A 619 42.66 -15.45 -35.55
C PRO A 619 41.34 -15.18 -34.78
N PHE A 620 41.35 -14.35 -33.75
CA PHE A 620 40.19 -14.17 -32.88
C PHE A 620 39.34 -12.95 -33.26
N LYS A 621 38.69 -13.02 -34.43
CA LYS A 621 37.51 -12.19 -34.73
C LYS A 621 36.20 -12.82 -34.23
N VAL A 622 36.23 -14.06 -33.76
CA VAL A 622 35.02 -14.83 -33.41
C VAL A 622 34.35 -14.31 -32.13
N GLN A 623 35.13 -13.97 -31.09
CA GLN A 623 34.61 -13.31 -29.89
C GLN A 623 34.12 -11.90 -30.21
N ASP A 624 34.89 -11.11 -30.97
CA ASP A 624 34.44 -9.80 -31.47
C ASP A 624 33.14 -9.89 -32.27
N GLU A 625 32.95 -10.92 -33.08
CA GLU A 625 31.73 -11.16 -33.85
C GLU A 625 30.55 -11.57 -32.95
N ALA A 626 30.80 -12.35 -31.88
CA ALA A 626 29.80 -12.69 -30.87
C ALA A 626 29.40 -11.45 -30.04
N GLU A 627 30.37 -10.65 -29.60
CA GLU A 627 30.14 -9.38 -28.90
C GLU A 627 29.41 -8.38 -29.79
N LYS A 628 29.78 -8.26 -31.08
CA LYS A 628 29.02 -7.48 -32.08
C LYS A 628 27.61 -8.02 -32.27
N ALA A 629 27.40 -9.33 -32.24
CA ALA A 629 26.07 -9.93 -32.33
C ALA A 629 25.21 -9.60 -31.10
N VAL A 630 25.80 -9.60 -29.90
CA VAL A 630 25.14 -9.21 -28.65
C VAL A 630 24.86 -7.70 -28.62
N GLY A 631 25.79 -6.86 -29.08
CA GLY A 631 25.58 -5.41 -29.23
C GLY A 631 24.51 -5.06 -30.28
N ALA A 632 24.47 -5.79 -31.40
CA ALA A 632 23.39 -5.65 -32.39
C ALA A 632 22.03 -6.12 -31.84
N CYS A 633 22.02 -7.16 -30.99
CA CYS A 633 20.83 -7.60 -30.27
C CYS A 633 20.32 -6.52 -29.32
N HIS A 634 21.22 -5.91 -28.55
CA HIS A 634 20.92 -4.78 -27.67
C HIS A 634 20.25 -3.65 -28.45
N ALA A 635 20.89 -3.16 -29.52
CA ALA A 635 20.33 -2.10 -30.37
C ALA A 635 18.97 -2.48 -30.99
N ALA A 636 18.82 -3.72 -31.45
CA ALA A 636 17.56 -4.20 -32.04
C ALA A 636 16.44 -4.33 -31.00
N VAL A 637 16.74 -4.77 -29.77
CA VAL A 637 15.78 -4.78 -28.66
C VAL A 637 15.38 -3.36 -28.30
N THR A 638 16.34 -2.44 -28.14
CA THR A 638 16.07 -1.02 -27.89
C THR A 638 15.19 -0.40 -28.97
N ASN A 639 15.47 -0.64 -30.25
CA ASN A 639 14.65 -0.14 -31.35
C ASN A 639 13.24 -0.74 -31.38
N ALA A 640 13.10 -2.04 -31.10
CA ALA A 640 11.79 -2.70 -31.02
C ALA A 640 10.96 -2.18 -29.84
N LEU A 641 11.60 -1.82 -28.72
CA LEU A 641 10.95 -1.21 -27.56
C LEU A 641 10.54 0.25 -27.84
N ASN A 642 11.41 1.02 -28.50
CA ASN A 642 11.12 2.40 -28.90
C ASN A 642 9.96 2.49 -29.90
N ALA A 643 9.89 1.56 -30.86
CA ALA A 643 8.78 1.47 -31.82
C ALA A 643 7.43 1.10 -31.17
N GLY A 644 7.45 0.51 -29.97
CA GLY A 644 6.28 0.19 -29.16
C GLY A 644 5.80 1.33 -28.24
N GLY A 645 6.37 2.53 -28.35
CA GLY A 645 5.97 3.70 -27.55
C GLY A 645 6.58 3.79 -26.15
N LEU A 646 7.61 2.98 -25.83
CA LEU A 646 8.33 3.01 -24.56
C LEU A 646 9.48 4.04 -24.64
N THR A 647 9.13 5.33 -24.73
CA THR A 647 10.12 6.42 -24.62
C THR A 647 10.29 6.73 -23.14
N HIS A 648 11.35 6.21 -22.50
CA HIS A 648 12.05 6.74 -21.30
C HIS A 648 12.71 5.60 -20.51
N PHE A 649 13.87 5.16 -20.98
CA PHE A 649 14.90 4.58 -20.11
C PHE A 649 16.20 5.31 -20.47
N SER A 650 16.86 5.93 -19.49
CA SER A 650 18.17 6.55 -19.67
C SER A 650 19.24 5.45 -19.75
N GLU A 651 20.36 5.72 -20.42
CA GLU A 651 21.52 4.80 -20.54
C GLU A 651 22.11 4.34 -19.19
N GLU A 652 21.72 4.95 -18.08
CA GLU A 652 22.15 4.60 -16.71
C GLU A 652 21.24 3.56 -16.01
N THR A 653 20.10 3.19 -16.61
CA THR A 653 19.22 2.10 -16.11
C THR A 653 19.44 0.83 -16.91
#